data_AF-A0A1W9WI18-F1
#
_entry.id   AF-A0A1W9WI18-F1
#
_cell.length_a   1.000
_cell.length_b   1.000
_cell.length_c   1.000
_cell.angle_alpha   90.00
_cell.angle_beta   90.00
_cell.angle_gamma   90.00
#
_symmetry.space_group_name_H-M   'P 1'
#
loop_
_entity.id
_entity.type
_entity.pdbx_description
1 polymer ?
#
loop_
_entity_poly.entity_id
_entity_poly.type
_entity_poly.pdbx_seq_one_letter_code
_entity_poly.pdbx_strand_id
1 'polypeptide(L)'
;MTTPKGESQYIYGLHDAGGEQLLIYNGQPRGWILITEAIRATPHEMHGSYHNYQEIANNGFGLVVRLNYDYGPEGTIPRQEEYDNFATRASNFIRSSPGCHIWIIGNEMNFEREQPRKRGSNEAEVITPRRYAECFKKVRHAIRGVAGHQNDQVIVGAIGPWNAQTSYDADPHGAYSANKIPNAPGSYPYFGFFGDFIKYLTDILLAIGPNDLDGIAIHAYSHGYDANLVFSDDKMGPPFQKYCYHFRTYRDQMNAIPQQFRHLPVYLTEANGDTNPDGTKWPDVNSGWIKNAYQEINNWNQADNQQIRCVLIYRWIDHDDWSIMHKGQVHQDLRDAVAYGYTWNPIVRPAPIKIPTVKVTIENISAMLPKHPTTTPYQSRDISAIKRLILYHSVSGATITPKALANYHVNSRNFAGIRYHYCVTNEGKVYQTQPLMIVSPHAGSYSQESIIICLIGNFSDNPPPTKQLGGTASLLAYLRSELHLGEGSVFAYRELSHVASPGDTWTEWRTSLLNKVNDLLKEGVPVTAPAPSLSPPSRPVGGGVIVHDIIHTLPTNSSNPSYLRRNRRAIKRIIIHHTATSSMTTIERIAQYQVTNRGVYGITYHYCVMADGHIFQTEPLESVSLHAADFSQDSVGVALIGNFTQQLPPQKQMRATAQLIAMLSAQLNILISDENVIGCREVIRTSSPGNTWLNWKHIILHQARNFVK
;
A
#
# COMPACT_ATOMS: atom_id res chain seq x y z
N MET A 1 -10.68 7.32 33.21
CA MET A 1 -11.29 7.13 31.87
C MET A 1 -11.77 5.69 31.77
N THR A 2 -12.93 5.47 31.17
CA THR A 2 -13.59 4.16 31.08
C THR A 2 -13.06 3.34 29.91
N THR A 3 -13.08 2.01 30.05
CA THR A 3 -12.83 1.06 28.95
C THR A 3 -13.70 1.40 27.72
N PRO A 4 -13.15 1.38 26.49
CA PRO A 4 -13.94 1.66 25.28
C PRO A 4 -15.15 0.73 25.14
N LYS A 5 -16.18 1.20 24.44
CA LYS A 5 -17.40 0.41 24.20
C LYS A 5 -17.07 -0.87 23.43
N GLY A 6 -17.61 -2.00 23.88
CA GLY A 6 -17.39 -3.32 23.27
C GLY A 6 -16.10 -4.02 23.72
N GLU A 7 -15.33 -3.41 24.62
CA GLU A 7 -14.06 -3.96 25.12
C GLU A 7 -14.15 -4.41 26.57
N SER A 8 -13.38 -5.45 26.90
CA SER A 8 -13.12 -5.84 28.30
C SER A 8 -11.78 -5.26 28.77
N GLN A 9 -11.71 -4.84 30.03
CA GLN A 9 -10.46 -4.34 30.63
C GLN A 9 -9.44 -5.47 30.89
N TYR A 10 -9.92 -6.71 30.98
CA TYR A 10 -9.11 -7.89 31.24
C TYR A 10 -8.61 -8.49 29.93
N ILE A 11 -7.46 -9.16 29.93
CA ILE A 11 -6.85 -9.69 28.69
C ILE A 11 -7.32 -11.10 28.32
N TYR A 12 -8.12 -11.77 29.17
CA TYR A 12 -8.51 -13.18 28.99
C TYR A 12 -9.58 -13.35 27.92
N GLY A 13 -9.61 -14.49 27.23
CA GLY A 13 -10.67 -14.72 26.26
C GLY A 13 -10.63 -16.07 25.56
N LEU A 14 -11.69 -16.33 24.82
CA LEU A 14 -11.91 -17.56 24.06
C LEU A 14 -12.17 -17.22 22.60
N HIS A 15 -11.64 -18.06 21.72
CA HIS A 15 -12.11 -18.16 20.36
C HIS A 15 -13.36 -19.05 20.36
N ASP A 16 -14.46 -18.51 19.84
CA ASP A 16 -15.84 -19.02 19.86
C ASP A 16 -16.63 -18.80 21.17
N ALA A 17 -17.95 -18.69 21.02
CA ALA A 17 -18.91 -18.55 22.12
C ALA A 17 -19.29 -19.90 22.75
N GLY A 18 -19.78 -19.88 24.00
CA GLY A 18 -20.29 -21.03 24.76
C GLY A 18 -19.40 -21.45 25.95
N GLY A 19 -18.20 -20.89 26.07
CA GLY A 19 -17.26 -21.12 27.16
C GLY A 19 -17.17 -19.97 28.18
N GLU A 20 -18.04 -18.97 28.10
CA GLU A 20 -18.01 -17.71 28.84
C GLU A 20 -17.89 -17.91 30.36
N GLN A 21 -18.49 -18.97 30.90
CA GLN A 21 -18.44 -19.34 32.31
C GLN A 21 -17.01 -19.55 32.84
N LEU A 22 -16.06 -19.91 31.97
CA LEU A 22 -14.65 -20.07 32.33
C LEU A 22 -13.95 -18.74 32.58
N LEU A 23 -14.52 -17.64 32.07
CA LEU A 23 -13.99 -16.29 32.15
C LEU A 23 -14.65 -15.48 33.27
N ILE A 24 -15.52 -16.10 34.09
CA ILE A 24 -16.17 -15.47 35.24
C ILE A 24 -15.38 -15.78 36.51
N TYR A 25 -15.00 -14.76 37.25
CA TYR A 25 -14.34 -14.90 38.55
C TYR A 25 -15.09 -14.09 39.60
N ASN A 26 -15.51 -14.74 40.69
CA ASN A 26 -16.34 -14.14 41.75
C ASN A 26 -17.59 -13.40 41.21
N GLY A 27 -18.25 -13.99 40.21
CA GLY A 27 -19.45 -13.42 39.58
C GLY A 27 -19.19 -12.23 38.66
N GLN A 28 -17.92 -11.87 38.39
CA GLN A 28 -17.57 -10.78 37.49
C GLN A 28 -17.01 -11.33 36.17
N PRO A 29 -17.51 -10.85 35.01
CA PRO A 29 -16.97 -11.21 33.71
C PRO A 29 -15.56 -10.61 33.56
N ARG A 30 -14.59 -11.44 33.18
CA ARG A 30 -13.19 -11.03 33.01
C ARG A 30 -12.62 -11.38 31.64
N GLY A 31 -13.40 -11.32 30.57
CA GLY A 31 -12.83 -11.73 29.29
C GLY A 31 -13.49 -11.25 28.03
N TRP A 32 -12.99 -11.82 26.94
CA TRP A 32 -13.33 -11.52 25.56
C TRP A 32 -13.83 -12.79 24.87
N ILE A 33 -14.76 -12.61 23.95
CA ILE A 33 -15.22 -13.66 23.04
C ILE A 33 -14.97 -13.19 21.61
N LEU A 34 -14.41 -14.08 20.79
CA LEU A 34 -14.39 -13.90 19.35
C LEU A 34 -15.39 -14.84 18.69
N ILE A 35 -16.22 -14.30 17.81
CA ILE A 35 -17.14 -15.08 16.97
C ILE A 35 -16.71 -14.90 15.52
N THR A 36 -16.64 -15.98 14.76
CA THR A 36 -16.37 -15.87 13.33
C THR A 36 -17.60 -16.15 12.48
N GLU A 37 -17.78 -15.35 11.45
CA GLU A 37 -18.94 -15.35 10.56
C GLU A 37 -18.49 -15.49 9.11
N ALA A 38 -19.08 -16.43 8.38
CA ALA A 38 -18.94 -16.54 6.92
C ALA A 38 -20.16 -15.87 6.26
N ILE A 39 -19.98 -14.65 5.74
CA ILE A 39 -21.10 -13.82 5.31
C ILE A 39 -21.35 -13.84 3.79
N ARG A 40 -20.45 -14.45 3.01
CA ARG A 40 -20.46 -14.45 1.53
C ARG A 40 -20.51 -13.03 0.95
N ALA A 41 -20.85 -12.88 -0.32
CA ALA A 41 -20.90 -11.58 -1.01
C ALA A 41 -22.29 -11.23 -1.58
N THR A 42 -23.37 -11.92 -1.22
CA THR A 42 -24.70 -11.62 -1.79
C THR A 42 -25.22 -10.23 -1.38
N PRO A 43 -25.23 -9.21 -2.25
CA PRO A 43 -25.39 -7.82 -1.80
C PRO A 43 -26.83 -7.45 -1.39
N HIS A 44 -27.83 -8.27 -1.77
CA HIS A 44 -29.24 -8.07 -1.43
C HIS A 44 -29.66 -8.83 -0.16
N GLU A 45 -28.76 -9.61 0.43
CA GLU A 45 -29.07 -10.41 1.60
C GLU A 45 -29.05 -9.53 2.86
N MET A 46 -30.22 -9.40 3.48
CA MET A 46 -30.45 -8.59 4.68
C MET A 46 -30.63 -9.43 5.96
N HIS A 47 -30.95 -10.73 5.81
CA HIS A 47 -31.42 -11.56 6.92
C HIS A 47 -30.81 -12.97 6.99
N GLY A 48 -30.08 -13.43 5.96
CA GLY A 48 -29.69 -14.84 5.84
C GLY A 48 -28.56 -15.31 6.75
N SER A 49 -28.01 -14.46 7.63
CA SER A 49 -26.92 -14.85 8.57
C SER A 49 -26.76 -13.92 9.78
N TYR A 50 -27.77 -13.14 10.20
CA TYR A 50 -27.55 -12.20 11.31
C TYR A 50 -27.47 -12.91 12.66
N HIS A 51 -26.66 -12.38 13.58
CA HIS A 51 -26.54 -12.88 14.93
C HIS A 51 -26.72 -11.73 15.93
N ASN A 52 -27.51 -11.98 16.96
CA ASN A 52 -27.70 -11.02 18.04
C ASN A 52 -26.60 -11.23 19.08
N TYR A 53 -25.67 -10.28 19.16
CA TYR A 53 -24.56 -10.34 20.09
C TYR A 53 -24.83 -9.60 21.41
N GLN A 54 -26.02 -9.04 21.57
CA GLN A 54 -26.39 -8.18 22.70
C GLN A 54 -26.30 -8.92 24.03
N GLU A 55 -26.58 -10.22 24.07
CA GLU A 55 -26.49 -11.02 25.30
C GLU A 55 -25.06 -11.08 25.85
N ILE A 56 -24.09 -11.46 25.01
CA ILE A 56 -22.67 -11.50 25.39
C ILE A 56 -22.18 -10.12 25.83
N ALA A 57 -22.54 -9.08 25.07
CA ALA A 57 -22.17 -7.70 25.39
C ALA A 57 -22.80 -7.22 26.71
N ASN A 58 -24.07 -7.53 26.95
CA ASN A 58 -24.79 -7.16 28.18
C ASN A 58 -24.25 -7.90 29.42
N ASN A 59 -23.73 -9.11 29.22
CA ASN A 59 -23.06 -9.89 30.26
C ASN A 59 -21.66 -9.35 30.59
N GLY A 60 -21.22 -8.26 29.95
CA GLY A 60 -19.99 -7.53 30.30
C GLY A 60 -18.72 -8.08 29.66
N PHE A 61 -18.83 -8.98 28.69
CA PHE A 61 -17.68 -9.47 27.93
C PHE A 61 -17.29 -8.50 26.82
N GLY A 62 -15.99 -8.42 26.55
CA GLY A 62 -15.50 -7.83 25.31
C GLY A 62 -15.87 -8.73 24.14
N LEU A 63 -16.21 -8.15 22.99
CA LEU A 63 -16.66 -8.93 21.84
C LEU A 63 -15.97 -8.46 20.57
N VAL A 64 -15.43 -9.42 19.83
CA VAL A 64 -14.86 -9.22 18.50
C VAL A 64 -15.55 -10.17 17.53
N VAL A 65 -15.98 -9.66 16.37
CA VAL A 65 -16.54 -10.51 15.31
C VAL A 65 -15.62 -10.50 14.12
N ARG A 66 -15.21 -11.69 13.66
CA ARG A 66 -14.42 -11.87 12.44
C ARG A 66 -15.34 -12.14 11.27
N LEU A 67 -15.31 -11.25 10.29
CA LEU A 67 -16.07 -11.35 9.05
C LEU A 67 -15.17 -11.97 7.98
N ASN A 68 -15.50 -13.19 7.60
CA ASN A 68 -14.93 -13.87 6.45
C ASN A 68 -15.94 -13.88 5.31
N TYR A 69 -15.45 -13.91 4.07
CA TYR A 69 -16.28 -14.30 2.93
C TYR A 69 -16.73 -15.75 3.10
N ASP A 70 -15.76 -16.65 3.27
CA ASP A 70 -15.91 -18.04 3.70
C ASP A 70 -14.54 -18.59 4.16
N TYR A 71 -14.33 -19.90 4.16
CA TYR A 71 -13.08 -20.54 4.53
C TYR A 71 -12.52 -21.45 3.43
N GLY A 72 -11.22 -21.73 3.52
CA GLY A 72 -10.55 -22.67 2.63
C GLY A 72 -10.63 -22.21 1.17
N PRO A 73 -10.98 -23.11 0.21
CA PRO A 73 -10.88 -22.79 -1.22
C PRO A 73 -11.80 -21.65 -1.68
N GLU A 74 -12.84 -21.32 -0.91
CA GLU A 74 -13.73 -20.18 -1.20
C GLU A 74 -13.06 -18.84 -0.83
N GLY A 75 -12.14 -18.86 0.14
CA GLY A 75 -11.30 -17.74 0.54
C GLY A 75 -11.83 -16.92 1.72
N THR A 76 -10.91 -16.47 2.57
CA THR A 76 -11.21 -15.62 3.73
C THR A 76 -11.80 -14.25 3.34
N ILE A 77 -11.36 -13.73 2.20
CA ILE A 77 -12.00 -12.62 1.47
C ILE A 77 -12.28 -13.12 0.05
N PRO A 78 -13.26 -12.57 -0.68
CA PRO A 78 -13.58 -13.10 -1.99
C PRO A 78 -12.52 -12.70 -3.02
N ARG A 79 -12.71 -13.12 -4.26
CA ARG A 79 -11.93 -12.60 -5.39
C ARG A 79 -12.18 -11.10 -5.57
N GLN A 80 -11.22 -10.40 -6.15
CA GLN A 80 -11.23 -8.94 -6.29
C GLN A 80 -12.50 -8.40 -6.99
N GLU A 81 -13.05 -9.14 -7.95
CA GLU A 81 -14.30 -8.80 -8.63
C GLU A 81 -15.54 -8.68 -7.71
N GLU A 82 -15.51 -9.28 -6.51
CA GLU A 82 -16.63 -9.32 -5.56
C GLU A 82 -16.42 -8.41 -4.33
N TYR A 83 -15.36 -7.61 -4.27
CA TYR A 83 -15.08 -6.76 -3.09
C TYR A 83 -16.20 -5.76 -2.78
N ASP A 84 -16.82 -5.14 -3.78
CA ASP A 84 -17.93 -4.21 -3.56
C ASP A 84 -19.20 -4.92 -3.07
N ASN A 85 -19.45 -6.12 -3.56
CA ASN A 85 -20.55 -6.98 -3.14
C ASN A 85 -20.36 -7.46 -1.70
N PHE A 86 -19.13 -7.86 -1.34
CA PHE A 86 -18.76 -8.23 0.03
C PHE A 86 -18.87 -7.06 1.02
N ALA A 87 -18.40 -5.86 0.63
CA ALA A 87 -18.57 -4.66 1.44
C ALA A 87 -20.05 -4.33 1.68
N THR A 88 -20.88 -4.44 0.64
CA THR A 88 -22.33 -4.27 0.76
C THR A 88 -22.93 -5.30 1.72
N ARG A 89 -22.56 -6.58 1.56
CA ARG A 89 -23.03 -7.68 2.42
C ARG A 89 -22.63 -7.48 3.88
N ALA A 90 -21.41 -7.01 4.15
CA ALA A 90 -20.93 -6.70 5.50
C ALA A 90 -21.77 -5.57 6.14
N SER A 91 -22.05 -4.49 5.41
CA SER A 91 -22.91 -3.41 5.94
C SER A 91 -24.33 -3.87 6.25
N ASN A 92 -24.89 -4.78 5.43
CA ASN A 92 -26.21 -5.37 5.67
C ASN A 92 -26.19 -6.29 6.89
N PHE A 93 -25.16 -7.14 7.02
CA PHE A 93 -24.96 -8.01 8.18
C PHE A 93 -24.99 -7.20 9.47
N ILE A 94 -24.17 -6.14 9.53
CA ILE A 94 -23.97 -5.34 10.74
C ILE A 94 -25.23 -4.58 11.12
N ARG A 95 -25.98 -4.05 10.14
CA ARG A 95 -27.27 -3.39 10.38
C ARG A 95 -28.27 -4.30 11.12
N SER A 96 -28.17 -5.60 10.94
CA SER A 96 -29.02 -6.62 11.57
C SER A 96 -28.40 -7.31 12.80
N SER A 97 -27.15 -7.03 13.14
CA SER A 97 -26.39 -7.76 14.17
C SER A 97 -25.95 -6.83 15.32
N PRO A 98 -26.87 -6.48 16.24
CA PRO A 98 -26.56 -5.57 17.34
C PRO A 98 -25.62 -6.21 18.37
N GLY A 99 -24.95 -5.36 19.16
CA GLY A 99 -24.14 -5.77 20.32
C GLY A 99 -22.64 -5.88 20.06
N CYS A 100 -22.17 -5.84 18.82
CA CYS A 100 -20.75 -5.82 18.48
C CYS A 100 -20.28 -4.46 17.93
N HIS A 101 -19.04 -4.08 18.25
CA HIS A 101 -18.42 -2.82 17.85
C HIS A 101 -16.96 -2.99 17.36
N ILE A 102 -16.50 -4.23 17.18
CA ILE A 102 -15.13 -4.55 16.75
C ILE A 102 -15.20 -5.66 15.70
N TRP A 103 -14.77 -5.33 14.48
CA TRP A 103 -14.92 -6.18 13.30
C TRP A 103 -13.56 -6.50 12.68
N ILE A 104 -13.16 -7.77 12.67
CA ILE A 104 -11.98 -8.25 11.93
C ILE A 104 -12.41 -8.54 10.50
N ILE A 105 -11.64 -8.11 9.50
CA ILE A 105 -11.91 -8.45 8.10
C ILE A 105 -10.89 -9.47 7.60
N GLY A 106 -11.35 -10.69 7.36
CA GLY A 106 -10.53 -11.82 6.93
C GLY A 106 -9.66 -12.42 8.04
N ASN A 107 -8.92 -13.46 7.67
CA ASN A 107 -8.06 -14.26 8.54
C ASN A 107 -6.94 -14.90 7.72
N GLU A 108 -5.72 -14.88 8.23
CA GLU A 108 -4.57 -15.59 7.67
C GLU A 108 -4.40 -15.42 6.16
N MET A 109 -4.56 -14.18 5.68
CA MET A 109 -4.59 -13.86 4.24
C MET A 109 -3.33 -14.27 3.46
N ASN A 110 -2.21 -14.47 4.16
CA ASN A 110 -0.96 -14.98 3.60
C ASN A 110 -0.91 -16.51 3.49
N PHE A 111 -1.88 -17.25 4.03
CA PHE A 111 -1.98 -18.69 3.88
C PHE A 111 -2.70 -19.02 2.57
N GLU A 112 -2.02 -19.74 1.67
CA GLU A 112 -2.58 -20.14 0.37
C GLU A 112 -3.93 -20.87 0.49
N ARG A 113 -4.14 -21.65 1.56
CA ARG A 113 -5.40 -22.36 1.78
C ARG A 113 -6.59 -21.41 1.92
N GLU A 114 -6.38 -20.20 2.43
CA GLU A 114 -7.40 -19.18 2.68
C GLU A 114 -7.54 -18.19 1.50
N GLN A 115 -6.85 -18.44 0.38
CA GLN A 115 -6.94 -17.60 -0.81
C GLN A 115 -8.14 -18.01 -1.68
N PRO A 116 -8.93 -17.04 -2.19
CA PRO A 116 -10.12 -17.34 -2.95
C PRO A 116 -9.78 -17.96 -4.30
N ARG A 117 -10.35 -19.14 -4.58
CA ARG A 117 -10.14 -19.82 -5.86
C ARG A 117 -11.15 -19.37 -6.91
N LYS A 118 -10.72 -19.43 -8.16
CA LYS A 118 -11.65 -19.30 -9.29
C LYS A 118 -12.64 -20.47 -9.26
N ARG A 119 -13.94 -20.18 -9.31
CA ARG A 119 -15.00 -21.20 -9.25
C ARG A 119 -14.78 -22.31 -10.28
N GLY A 120 -14.75 -23.56 -9.82
CA GLY A 120 -14.51 -24.74 -10.66
C GLY A 120 -13.05 -24.93 -11.08
N SER A 121 -12.09 -24.26 -10.44
CA SER A 121 -10.65 -24.35 -10.71
C SER A 121 -9.86 -24.40 -9.40
N ASN A 122 -8.66 -24.98 -9.45
CA ASN A 122 -7.69 -24.92 -8.35
C ASN A 122 -6.84 -23.63 -8.38
N GLU A 123 -7.11 -22.72 -9.30
CA GLU A 123 -6.41 -21.43 -9.41
C GLU A 123 -6.79 -20.48 -8.26
N ALA A 124 -5.89 -20.33 -7.28
CA ALA A 124 -6.04 -19.36 -6.19
C ALA A 124 -5.68 -17.94 -6.64
N GLU A 125 -6.44 -16.95 -6.19
CA GLU A 125 -6.05 -15.55 -6.29
C GLU A 125 -5.25 -15.14 -5.05
N VAL A 126 -3.95 -14.93 -5.24
CA VAL A 126 -3.06 -14.47 -4.17
C VAL A 126 -3.57 -13.16 -3.57
N ILE A 127 -3.82 -13.16 -2.27
CA ILE A 127 -4.16 -11.96 -1.52
C ILE A 127 -2.86 -11.20 -1.23
N THR A 128 -2.47 -10.31 -2.14
CA THR A 128 -1.33 -9.40 -1.93
C THR A 128 -1.69 -8.30 -0.92
N PRO A 129 -0.71 -7.59 -0.33
CA PRO A 129 -1.02 -6.51 0.60
C PRO A 129 -1.96 -5.44 0.04
N ARG A 130 -1.78 -5.06 -1.23
CA ARG A 130 -2.67 -4.13 -1.94
C ARG A 130 -4.09 -4.67 -2.13
N ARG A 131 -4.24 -5.95 -2.49
CA ARG A 131 -5.57 -6.57 -2.66
C ARG A 131 -6.31 -6.64 -1.33
N TYR A 132 -5.60 -7.04 -0.27
CA TYR A 132 -6.15 -7.01 1.07
C TYR A 132 -6.58 -5.59 1.46
N ALA A 133 -5.71 -4.59 1.28
CA ALA A 133 -6.00 -3.21 1.61
C ALA A 133 -7.21 -2.64 0.83
N GLU A 134 -7.37 -3.00 -0.45
CA GLU A 134 -8.51 -2.60 -1.26
C GLU A 134 -9.83 -3.16 -0.70
N CYS A 135 -9.89 -4.47 -0.45
CA CYS A 135 -11.04 -5.12 0.16
C CYS A 135 -11.34 -4.51 1.53
N PHE A 136 -10.32 -4.44 2.40
CA PHE A 136 -10.41 -3.91 3.75
C PHE A 136 -11.00 -2.50 3.78
N LYS A 137 -10.51 -1.58 2.95
CA LYS A 137 -11.02 -0.20 2.88
C LYS A 137 -12.47 -0.13 2.44
N LYS A 138 -12.85 -0.93 1.42
CA LYS A 138 -14.24 -1.00 0.94
C LYS A 138 -15.17 -1.48 2.06
N VAL A 139 -14.80 -2.58 2.73
CA VAL A 139 -15.59 -3.12 3.84
C VAL A 139 -15.66 -2.12 4.99
N ARG A 140 -14.53 -1.57 5.44
CA ARG A 140 -14.49 -0.58 6.53
C ARG A 140 -15.37 0.64 6.25
N HIS A 141 -15.30 1.20 5.05
CA HIS A 141 -16.14 2.33 4.67
C HIS A 141 -17.62 1.96 4.76
N ALA A 142 -18.00 0.79 4.22
CA ALA A 142 -19.37 0.32 4.24
C ALA A 142 -19.90 0.11 5.67
N ILE A 143 -19.08 -0.46 6.57
CA ILE A 143 -19.40 -0.63 7.99
C ILE A 143 -19.63 0.71 8.67
N ARG A 144 -18.68 1.64 8.55
CA ARG A 144 -18.77 2.96 9.19
C ARG A 144 -19.87 3.85 8.58
N GLY A 145 -20.37 3.49 7.41
CA GLY A 145 -21.55 4.11 6.79
C GLY A 145 -22.88 3.66 7.41
N VAL A 146 -22.91 2.60 8.23
CA VAL A 146 -24.13 2.13 8.92
C VAL A 146 -24.43 3.03 10.12
N ALA A 147 -25.68 3.46 10.24
CA ALA A 147 -26.14 4.26 11.37
C ALA A 147 -25.94 3.52 12.70
N GLY A 148 -25.25 4.15 13.66
CA GLY A 148 -24.93 3.55 14.97
C GLY A 148 -23.55 2.89 15.03
N HIS A 149 -22.89 2.72 13.87
CA HIS A 149 -21.60 2.03 13.74
C HIS A 149 -20.47 2.95 13.21
N GLN A 150 -20.68 4.27 13.20
CA GLN A 150 -19.70 5.24 12.67
C GLN A 150 -18.36 5.24 13.43
N ASN A 151 -18.39 4.78 14.68
CA ASN A 151 -17.24 4.72 15.58
C ASN A 151 -16.80 3.28 15.89
N ASP A 152 -17.35 2.30 15.19
CA ASP A 152 -16.91 0.91 15.33
C ASP A 152 -15.46 0.77 14.88
N GLN A 153 -14.74 -0.15 15.53
CA GLN A 153 -13.37 -0.49 15.17
C GLN A 153 -13.40 -1.53 14.06
N VAL A 154 -12.80 -1.22 12.92
CA VAL A 154 -12.55 -2.21 11.87
C VAL A 154 -11.05 -2.49 11.86
N ILE A 155 -10.71 -3.75 12.15
CA ILE A 155 -9.35 -4.19 12.45
C ILE A 155 -8.85 -5.17 11.40
N VAL A 156 -7.56 -5.09 11.04
CA VAL A 156 -6.99 -6.03 10.08
C VAL A 156 -7.05 -7.45 10.63
N GLY A 157 -7.26 -8.42 9.75
CA GLY A 157 -7.11 -9.84 10.01
C GLY A 157 -5.67 -10.18 10.37
N ALA A 158 -5.52 -11.16 11.25
CA ALA A 158 -4.21 -11.67 11.61
C ALA A 158 -3.57 -12.38 10.40
N ILE A 159 -2.24 -12.33 10.33
CA ILE A 159 -1.50 -13.18 9.41
C ILE A 159 -1.40 -14.59 9.98
N GLY A 160 -1.32 -15.60 9.11
CA GLY A 160 -0.92 -16.95 9.49
C GLY A 160 0.57 -16.94 9.87
N PRO A 161 0.95 -17.15 11.13
CA PRO A 161 2.34 -17.19 11.55
C PRO A 161 3.10 -18.29 10.82
N TRP A 162 4.39 -18.06 10.57
CA TRP A 162 5.30 -19.03 9.93
C TRP A 162 4.95 -19.41 8.48
N ASN A 163 3.87 -18.89 7.91
CA ASN A 163 3.46 -19.23 6.55
C ASN A 163 4.31 -18.49 5.50
N ALA A 164 5.06 -19.25 4.72
CA ALA A 164 6.00 -18.73 3.73
C ALA A 164 5.47 -18.72 2.28
N GLN A 165 4.18 -18.96 2.06
CA GLN A 165 3.65 -19.29 0.73
C GLN A 165 3.33 -18.06 -0.12
N THR A 166 3.10 -16.90 0.50
CA THR A 166 2.65 -15.70 -0.21
C THR A 166 3.79 -14.75 -0.54
N SER A 167 4.37 -14.93 -1.74
CA SER A 167 5.32 -13.97 -2.33
C SER A 167 4.61 -13.00 -3.28
N TYR A 168 5.15 -11.78 -3.44
CA TYR A 168 4.55 -10.75 -4.28
C TYR A 168 5.56 -9.70 -4.74
N ASP A 169 5.24 -9.03 -5.85
CA ASP A 169 6.01 -7.91 -6.37
C ASP A 169 5.81 -6.63 -5.54
N ALA A 170 6.73 -5.67 -5.73
CA ALA A 170 6.62 -4.36 -5.09
C ALA A 170 5.31 -3.68 -5.49
N ASP A 171 4.76 -2.87 -4.60
CA ASP A 171 3.60 -2.07 -4.94
C ASP A 171 3.95 -1.11 -6.09
N PRO A 172 3.16 -1.09 -7.19
CA PRO A 172 3.38 -0.16 -8.30
C PRO A 172 3.40 1.32 -7.90
N HIS A 173 2.78 1.67 -6.77
CA HIS A 173 2.73 3.03 -6.24
C HIS A 173 3.77 3.31 -5.14
N GLY A 174 4.64 2.34 -4.85
CA GLY A 174 5.76 2.49 -3.93
C GLY A 174 5.40 2.40 -2.44
N ALA A 175 4.21 1.92 -2.07
CA ALA A 175 3.82 1.76 -0.66
C ALA A 175 4.67 0.71 0.07
N TYR A 176 5.13 -0.33 -0.64
CA TYR A 176 5.97 -1.39 -0.08
C TYR A 176 6.86 -2.04 -1.16
N SER A 177 7.99 -2.61 -0.74
CA SER A 177 8.93 -3.35 -1.59
C SER A 177 8.47 -4.79 -1.84
N ALA A 178 9.04 -5.44 -2.86
CA ALA A 178 8.74 -6.83 -3.19
C ALA A 178 9.05 -7.77 -2.00
N ASN A 179 8.25 -8.81 -1.86
CA ASN A 179 8.44 -9.89 -0.90
C ASN A 179 8.70 -11.20 -1.63
N LYS A 180 9.97 -11.41 -2.00
CA LYS A 180 10.43 -12.56 -2.79
C LYS A 180 11.79 -13.03 -2.28
N ILE A 181 11.79 -14.01 -1.39
CA ILE A 181 13.03 -14.66 -0.93
C ILE A 181 13.31 -15.85 -1.87
N PRO A 182 14.46 -15.90 -2.56
CA PRO A 182 14.76 -16.95 -3.54
C PRO A 182 14.98 -18.33 -2.89
N ASN A 183 15.10 -19.36 -3.73
CA ASN A 183 15.40 -20.75 -3.36
C ASN A 183 14.24 -21.51 -2.70
N ALA A 184 13.00 -21.12 -2.97
CA ALA A 184 11.83 -21.93 -2.61
C ALA A 184 11.56 -23.00 -3.69
N PRO A 185 10.71 -24.01 -3.41
CA PRO A 185 10.26 -24.94 -4.43
C PRO A 185 9.70 -24.22 -5.67
N GLY A 186 10.06 -24.69 -6.86
CA GLY A 186 9.55 -24.13 -8.13
C GLY A 186 8.06 -24.45 -8.39
N SER A 187 7.49 -25.39 -7.62
CA SER A 187 6.10 -25.79 -7.71
C SER A 187 5.17 -24.83 -6.94
N TYR A 188 3.87 -24.95 -7.23
CA TYR A 188 2.82 -24.39 -6.39
C TYR A 188 3.03 -24.79 -4.90
N PRO A 189 2.78 -23.89 -3.93
CA PRO A 189 2.36 -22.49 -4.08
C PRO A 189 3.52 -21.47 -4.16
N TYR A 190 4.77 -21.91 -4.08
CA TYR A 190 5.94 -21.03 -3.90
C TYR A 190 6.48 -20.42 -5.20
N PHE A 191 6.43 -21.16 -6.31
CA PHE A 191 6.91 -20.70 -7.61
C PHE A 191 8.34 -20.11 -7.59
N GLY A 192 9.23 -20.71 -6.80
CA GLY A 192 10.63 -20.32 -6.66
C GLY A 192 10.92 -19.29 -5.57
N PHE A 193 9.90 -18.72 -4.93
CA PHE A 193 10.06 -17.71 -3.89
C PHE A 193 9.29 -18.01 -2.60
N PHE A 194 9.94 -17.84 -1.45
CA PHE A 194 9.26 -17.74 -0.16
C PHE A 194 8.77 -16.31 0.06
N GLY A 195 7.62 -16.17 0.71
CA GLY A 195 7.14 -14.91 1.28
C GLY A 195 7.53 -14.78 2.75
N ASP A 196 8.05 -13.63 3.14
CA ASP A 196 8.27 -13.27 4.55
C ASP A 196 6.93 -12.84 5.19
N PHE A 197 6.40 -13.65 6.10
CA PHE A 197 5.10 -13.42 6.74
C PHE A 197 5.09 -12.17 7.63
N ILE A 198 6.18 -11.88 8.33
CA ILE A 198 6.29 -10.66 9.15
C ILE A 198 6.33 -9.42 8.25
N LYS A 199 7.05 -9.49 7.12
CA LYS A 199 7.00 -8.42 6.11
C LYS A 199 5.60 -8.26 5.52
N TYR A 200 4.86 -9.35 5.31
CA TYR A 200 3.46 -9.28 4.86
C TYR A 200 2.59 -8.47 5.81
N LEU A 201 2.71 -8.65 7.14
CA LEU A 201 2.01 -7.82 8.12
C LEU A 201 2.38 -6.33 7.96
N THR A 202 3.66 -6.00 7.88
CA THR A 202 4.10 -4.60 7.67
C THR A 202 3.49 -4.03 6.37
N ASP A 203 3.55 -4.78 5.28
CA ASP A 203 3.12 -4.32 3.97
C ASP A 203 1.59 -4.15 3.87
N ILE A 204 0.78 -4.99 4.54
CA ILE A 204 -0.69 -4.78 4.59
C ILE A 204 -1.02 -3.48 5.31
N LEU A 205 -0.33 -3.18 6.40
CA LEU A 205 -0.53 -1.96 7.16
C LEU A 205 -0.13 -0.74 6.32
N LEU A 206 1.01 -0.78 5.64
CA LEU A 206 1.45 0.29 4.74
C LEU A 206 0.50 0.48 3.55
N ALA A 207 -0.01 -0.60 2.96
CA ALA A 207 -0.96 -0.54 1.85
C ALA A 207 -2.32 0.06 2.27
N ILE A 208 -2.76 -0.20 3.50
CA ILE A 208 -3.96 0.43 4.08
C ILE A 208 -3.68 1.92 4.36
N GLY A 209 -2.53 2.23 4.94
CA GLY A 209 -2.16 3.60 5.28
C GLY A 209 -2.80 4.10 6.58
N PRO A 210 -2.30 5.22 7.13
CA PRO A 210 -2.50 5.60 8.53
C PRO A 210 -3.93 6.07 8.89
N ASN A 211 -4.76 6.43 7.91
CA ASN A 211 -6.07 7.02 8.16
C ASN A 211 -7.23 6.01 8.09
N ASP A 212 -6.95 4.80 7.60
CA ASP A 212 -7.96 3.83 7.23
C ASP A 212 -7.96 2.59 8.13
N LEU A 213 -7.37 2.64 9.33
CA LEU A 213 -7.24 1.49 10.22
C LEU A 213 -7.55 1.84 11.69
N ASP A 214 -8.28 0.96 12.39
CA ASP A 214 -8.69 1.19 13.79
C ASP A 214 -8.03 0.22 14.80
N GLY A 215 -7.40 -0.87 14.33
CA GLY A 215 -6.75 -1.86 15.19
C GLY A 215 -6.11 -3.01 14.40
N ILE A 216 -5.35 -3.86 15.08
CA ILE A 216 -4.55 -4.92 14.45
C ILE A 216 -4.81 -6.25 15.15
N ALA A 217 -5.22 -7.28 14.41
CA ALA A 217 -5.22 -8.66 14.93
C ALA A 217 -3.89 -9.35 14.64
N ILE A 218 -3.43 -10.20 15.57
CA ILE A 218 -2.24 -11.05 15.44
C ILE A 218 -2.56 -12.45 15.99
N HIS A 219 -1.86 -13.47 15.52
CA HIS A 219 -1.92 -14.84 16.04
C HIS A 219 -0.57 -15.23 16.63
N ALA A 220 -0.55 -16.10 17.64
CA ALA A 220 0.70 -16.60 18.19
C ALA A 220 0.55 -17.99 18.79
N TYR A 221 1.43 -18.90 18.40
CA TYR A 221 1.39 -20.30 18.82
C TYR A 221 2.75 -20.75 19.32
N SER A 222 2.80 -21.84 20.07
CA SER A 222 4.04 -22.60 20.28
C SER A 222 3.94 -23.98 19.64
N HIS A 223 5.07 -24.56 19.24
CA HIS A 223 5.13 -25.94 18.79
C HIS A 223 5.10 -26.92 19.98
N GLY A 224 3.93 -27.08 20.60
CA GLY A 224 3.69 -27.94 21.77
C GLY A 224 3.13 -27.19 22.98
N TYR A 225 2.70 -27.95 23.99
CA TYR A 225 2.02 -27.45 25.20
C TYR A 225 2.89 -27.44 26.48
N ASP A 226 4.22 -27.65 26.36
CA ASP A 226 5.14 -27.36 27.47
C ASP A 226 5.10 -25.85 27.76
N ALA A 227 4.78 -25.52 29.01
CA ALA A 227 4.56 -24.14 29.44
C ALA A 227 5.81 -23.25 29.30
N ASN A 228 7.02 -23.82 29.24
CA ASN A 228 8.25 -23.07 29.03
C ASN A 228 8.42 -22.60 27.58
N LEU A 229 7.77 -23.25 26.61
CA LEU A 229 7.82 -22.84 25.20
C LEU A 229 7.21 -21.45 24.97
N VAL A 230 6.33 -21.00 25.87
CA VAL A 230 5.81 -19.62 25.89
C VAL A 230 6.94 -18.59 25.98
N PHE A 231 7.98 -18.91 26.73
CA PHE A 231 9.10 -18.01 27.00
C PHE A 231 10.33 -18.30 26.13
N SER A 232 10.26 -19.28 25.23
CA SER A 232 11.40 -19.66 24.40
C SER A 232 11.78 -18.55 23.42
N ASP A 233 13.09 -18.32 23.30
CA ASP A 233 13.70 -17.43 22.32
C ASP A 233 14.27 -18.20 21.10
N ASP A 234 13.96 -19.49 21.00
CA ASP A 234 14.37 -20.34 19.87
C ASP A 234 13.92 -19.71 18.55
N LYS A 235 14.76 -19.87 17.53
CA LYS A 235 14.58 -19.26 16.22
C LYS A 235 14.19 -20.28 15.18
N MET A 236 13.46 -19.83 14.17
CA MET A 236 13.08 -20.67 13.04
C MET A 236 14.29 -21.14 12.24
N GLY A 237 14.11 -22.17 11.41
CA GLY A 237 15.09 -22.58 10.41
C GLY A 237 15.19 -21.60 9.23
N PRO A 238 16.15 -21.83 8.31
CA PRO A 238 16.26 -21.06 7.07
C PRO A 238 14.96 -21.06 6.25
N PRO A 239 14.58 -19.93 5.60
CA PRO A 239 15.28 -18.63 5.55
C PRO A 239 14.87 -17.63 6.66
N PHE A 240 14.24 -18.08 7.76
CA PHE A 240 13.58 -17.24 8.74
C PHE A 240 14.26 -17.18 10.11
N GLN A 241 15.57 -17.43 10.18
CA GLN A 241 16.32 -17.55 11.44
C GLN A 241 16.33 -16.29 12.33
N LYS A 242 15.81 -15.16 11.81
CA LYS A 242 15.59 -13.94 12.59
C LYS A 242 14.34 -14.00 13.48
N TYR A 243 13.35 -14.83 13.14
CA TYR A 243 12.05 -14.89 13.81
C TYR A 243 11.99 -16.01 14.86
N CYS A 244 11.21 -15.75 15.91
CA CYS A 244 10.93 -16.68 16.99
C CYS A 244 10.10 -17.87 16.48
N TYR A 245 10.47 -19.06 16.97
CA TYR A 245 9.85 -20.33 16.60
C TYR A 245 8.62 -20.67 17.44
N HIS A 246 8.53 -20.21 18.69
CA HIS A 246 7.39 -20.47 19.56
C HIS A 246 6.53 -19.21 19.79
N PHE A 247 5.85 -19.13 20.93
CA PHE A 247 4.83 -18.13 21.23
C PHE A 247 5.32 -16.69 21.04
N ARG A 248 6.59 -16.41 21.37
CA ARG A 248 7.24 -15.10 21.18
C ARG A 248 7.33 -14.63 19.73
N THR A 249 6.85 -15.39 18.75
CA THR A 249 6.57 -14.87 17.40
C THR A 249 5.60 -13.68 17.41
N TYR A 250 4.76 -13.53 18.45
CA TYR A 250 3.97 -12.31 18.64
C TYR A 250 4.87 -11.06 18.73
N ARG A 251 6.05 -11.16 19.35
CA ARG A 251 6.99 -10.04 19.47
C ARG A 251 7.53 -9.62 18.11
N ASP A 252 7.78 -10.57 17.21
CA ASP A 252 8.21 -10.27 15.83
C ASP A 252 7.11 -9.48 15.10
N GLN A 253 5.85 -9.89 15.24
CA GLN A 253 4.71 -9.17 14.67
C GLN A 253 4.55 -7.78 15.28
N MET A 254 4.60 -7.65 16.61
CA MET A 254 4.51 -6.36 17.31
C MET A 254 5.62 -5.40 16.89
N ASN A 255 6.85 -5.89 16.76
CA ASN A 255 7.99 -5.06 16.34
C ASN A 255 7.89 -4.63 14.87
N ALA A 256 7.20 -5.43 14.04
CA ALA A 256 6.97 -5.16 12.63
C ALA A 256 5.83 -4.18 12.36
N ILE A 257 5.04 -3.80 13.37
CA ILE A 257 4.01 -2.75 13.25
C ILE A 257 4.73 -1.40 12.99
N PRO A 258 4.48 -0.75 11.84
CA PRO A 258 5.08 0.55 11.55
C PRO A 258 4.72 1.59 12.60
N GLN A 259 5.64 2.52 12.87
CA GLN A 259 5.52 3.51 13.94
C GLN A 259 4.20 4.29 13.90
N GLN A 260 3.72 4.64 12.69
CA GLN A 260 2.46 5.36 12.49
C GLN A 260 1.21 4.61 12.99
N PHE A 261 1.28 3.29 13.17
CA PHE A 261 0.19 2.45 13.67
C PHE A 261 0.35 2.03 15.12
N ARG A 262 1.47 2.35 15.78
CA ARG A 262 1.73 1.90 17.16
C ARG A 262 0.79 2.50 18.22
N HIS A 263 0.03 3.52 17.85
CA HIS A 263 -1.02 4.11 18.68
C HIS A 263 -2.34 3.31 18.66
N LEU A 264 -2.48 2.36 17.71
CA LEU A 264 -3.67 1.54 17.56
C LEU A 264 -3.67 0.36 18.55
N PRO A 265 -4.85 -0.15 18.94
CA PRO A 265 -4.94 -1.41 19.66
C PRO A 265 -4.39 -2.60 18.88
N VAL A 266 -3.86 -3.58 19.62
CA VAL A 266 -3.56 -4.92 19.10
C VAL A 266 -4.37 -5.97 19.86
N TYR A 267 -4.88 -6.96 19.13
CA TYR A 267 -5.68 -8.07 19.65
C TYR A 267 -5.00 -9.39 19.25
N LEU A 268 -4.65 -10.24 20.21
CA LEU A 268 -4.11 -11.57 19.93
C LEU A 268 -5.30 -12.54 19.84
N THR A 269 -5.77 -12.75 18.60
CA THR A 269 -7.09 -13.34 18.32
C THR A 269 -7.09 -14.86 18.27
N GLU A 270 -5.92 -15.49 18.24
CA GLU A 270 -5.76 -16.94 18.39
C GLU A 270 -4.42 -17.27 19.07
N ALA A 271 -4.50 -18.10 20.12
CA ALA A 271 -3.35 -18.64 20.86
C ALA A 271 -3.58 -20.09 21.30
N ASN A 272 -2.60 -20.96 21.01
CA ASN A 272 -2.51 -22.34 21.51
C ASN A 272 -1.11 -22.93 21.29
N GLY A 273 -0.85 -24.11 21.87
CA GLY A 273 0.39 -24.87 21.70
C GLY A 273 0.47 -25.70 20.41
N ASP A 274 -0.21 -25.27 19.35
CA ASP A 274 -0.39 -25.98 18.07
C ASP A 274 -0.58 -27.49 18.24
N THR A 275 0.50 -28.27 18.10
CA THR A 275 0.50 -29.73 18.16
C THR A 275 1.73 -30.24 18.91
N ASN A 276 1.57 -31.25 19.77
CA ASN A 276 2.68 -31.96 20.43
C ASN A 276 3.44 -32.87 19.45
N PRO A 277 4.67 -33.35 19.80
CA PRO A 277 5.43 -34.27 18.94
C PRO A 277 4.70 -35.57 18.58
N ASP A 278 3.74 -35.99 19.40
CA ASP A 278 2.89 -37.18 19.16
C ASP A 278 1.65 -36.90 18.28
N GLY A 279 1.47 -35.65 17.83
CA GLY A 279 0.31 -35.22 17.04
C GLY A 279 -0.88 -34.74 17.87
N THR A 280 -0.80 -34.79 19.21
CA THR A 280 -1.90 -34.36 20.09
C THR A 280 -2.07 -32.85 20.05
N LYS A 281 -3.29 -32.39 19.80
CA LYS A 281 -3.72 -31.00 20.00
C LYS A 281 -4.54 -30.93 21.28
N TRP A 282 -4.30 -29.91 22.10
CA TRP A 282 -4.88 -29.76 23.45
C TRP A 282 -4.93 -31.07 24.25
N PRO A 283 -3.77 -31.55 24.75
CA PRO A 283 -3.80 -32.62 25.75
C PRO A 283 -4.64 -32.15 26.95
N ASP A 284 -5.49 -33.03 27.49
CA ASP A 284 -6.35 -32.68 28.62
C ASP A 284 -5.55 -32.68 29.94
N VAL A 285 -4.65 -31.71 30.06
CA VAL A 285 -3.77 -31.50 31.21
C VAL A 285 -3.72 -30.01 31.54
N ASN A 286 -3.57 -29.68 32.82
CA ASN A 286 -3.28 -28.32 33.27
C ASN A 286 -1.76 -28.13 33.18
N SER A 287 -1.25 -27.95 31.95
CA SER A 287 0.20 -27.84 31.73
C SER A 287 0.79 -26.54 32.27
N GLY A 288 -0.05 -25.53 32.53
CA GLY A 288 0.37 -24.19 32.89
C GLY A 288 0.70 -23.32 31.67
N TRP A 289 0.48 -23.84 30.46
CA TRP A 289 0.75 -23.11 29.22
C TRP A 289 -0.14 -21.87 29.11
N ILE A 290 -1.43 -21.99 29.43
CA ILE A 290 -2.38 -20.86 29.35
C ILE A 290 -2.00 -19.78 30.38
N LYS A 291 -1.74 -20.17 31.63
CA LYS A 291 -1.20 -19.26 32.66
C LYS A 291 0.04 -18.51 32.18
N ASN A 292 1.02 -19.21 31.61
CA ASN A 292 2.25 -18.60 31.15
C ASN A 292 2.03 -17.66 29.97
N ALA A 293 1.16 -18.00 29.01
CA ALA A 293 0.83 -17.14 27.88
C ALA A 293 0.24 -15.79 28.35
N TYR A 294 -0.70 -15.84 29.30
CA TYR A 294 -1.26 -14.62 29.89
C TYR A 294 -0.23 -13.83 30.71
N GLN A 295 0.64 -14.50 31.46
CA GLN A 295 1.71 -13.85 32.20
C GLN A 295 2.71 -13.14 31.27
N GLU A 296 3.12 -13.79 30.19
CA GLU A 296 4.02 -13.24 29.17
C GLU A 296 3.44 -11.96 28.55
N ILE A 297 2.16 -11.97 28.15
CA ILE A 297 1.50 -10.80 27.57
C ILE A 297 1.25 -9.70 28.62
N ASN A 298 0.93 -10.06 29.86
CA ASN A 298 0.87 -9.09 30.95
C ASN A 298 2.23 -8.40 31.16
N ASN A 299 3.32 -9.16 31.22
CA ASN A 299 4.67 -8.61 31.35
C ASN A 299 5.03 -7.69 30.18
N TRP A 300 4.67 -8.06 28.95
CA TRP A 300 4.81 -7.21 27.77
C TRP A 300 4.08 -5.87 27.94
N ASN A 301 2.81 -5.92 28.39
CA ASN A 301 1.97 -4.73 28.59
C ASN A 301 2.46 -3.83 29.74
N GLN A 302 3.10 -4.40 30.78
CA GLN A 302 3.67 -3.64 31.89
C GLN A 302 5.02 -2.98 31.55
N ALA A 303 5.68 -3.43 30.49
CA ALA A 303 6.97 -2.89 30.02
C ALA A 303 6.82 -1.68 29.08
N ASP A 304 5.71 -0.94 29.16
CA ASP A 304 5.41 0.26 28.36
C ASP A 304 5.46 0.04 26.83
N ASN A 305 5.23 -1.20 26.40
CA ASN A 305 5.08 -1.53 24.98
C ASN A 305 3.68 -1.14 24.46
N GLN A 306 3.51 -1.15 23.13
CA GLN A 306 2.18 -1.13 22.53
C GLN A 306 1.35 -2.28 23.10
N GLN A 307 0.24 -1.94 23.76
CA GLN A 307 -0.50 -2.91 24.56
C GLN A 307 -1.34 -3.86 23.70
N ILE A 308 -1.29 -5.14 24.05
CA ILE A 308 -2.16 -6.19 23.53
C ILE A 308 -3.38 -6.29 24.45
N ARG A 309 -4.58 -6.08 23.91
CA ARG A 309 -5.81 -5.92 24.70
C ARG A 309 -6.49 -7.24 25.08
N CYS A 310 -6.27 -8.29 24.30
CA CYS A 310 -6.75 -9.63 24.60
C CYS A 310 -5.82 -10.71 24.06
N VAL A 311 -5.92 -11.91 24.65
CA VAL A 311 -5.33 -13.16 24.17
C VAL A 311 -6.45 -14.19 24.18
N LEU A 312 -6.83 -14.69 23.01
CA LEU A 312 -7.95 -15.60 22.86
C LEU A 312 -7.47 -17.03 22.68
N ILE A 313 -7.86 -17.92 23.60
CA ILE A 313 -7.49 -19.33 23.54
C ILE A 313 -8.30 -20.02 22.45
N TYR A 314 -7.59 -20.60 21.49
CA TYR A 314 -8.16 -21.30 20.33
C TYR A 314 -8.30 -22.80 20.63
N ARG A 315 -9.48 -23.43 20.62
CA ARG A 315 -10.84 -22.93 20.30
C ARG A 315 -11.93 -23.68 21.08
N TRP A 316 -13.10 -23.07 21.28
CA TRP A 316 -14.19 -23.69 22.04
C TRP A 316 -15.09 -24.62 21.22
N ILE A 317 -15.40 -24.30 19.96
CA ILE A 317 -16.36 -25.12 19.19
C ILE A 317 -15.80 -26.50 18.88
N ASP A 318 -16.64 -27.52 19.08
CA ASP A 318 -16.34 -28.93 18.84
C ASP A 318 -16.45 -29.32 17.35
N HIS A 319 -15.52 -28.80 16.55
CA HIS A 319 -15.48 -29.00 15.10
C HIS A 319 -14.23 -29.76 14.63
N ASP A 320 -13.13 -29.68 15.39
CA ASP A 320 -11.86 -30.33 15.07
C ASP A 320 -11.07 -30.62 16.35
N ASP A 321 -9.91 -31.27 16.19
CA ASP A 321 -9.05 -31.69 17.30
C ASP A 321 -8.51 -30.52 18.17
N TRP A 322 -8.64 -29.26 17.73
CA TRP A 322 -8.25 -28.09 18.52
C TRP A 322 -9.35 -27.63 19.49
N SER A 323 -10.50 -28.32 19.53
CA SER A 323 -11.57 -28.08 20.49
C SER A 323 -11.13 -28.34 21.93
N ILE A 324 -11.35 -27.35 22.79
CA ILE A 324 -11.18 -27.48 24.25
C ILE A 324 -12.49 -27.79 24.97
N MET A 325 -13.64 -27.88 24.27
CA MET A 325 -14.98 -27.99 24.91
C MET A 325 -15.05 -29.06 26.00
N HIS A 326 -14.41 -30.21 25.76
CA HIS A 326 -14.46 -31.38 26.66
C HIS A 326 -13.16 -31.59 27.46
N LYS A 327 -12.29 -30.58 27.53
CA LYS A 327 -10.94 -30.67 28.14
C LYS A 327 -10.94 -30.04 29.54
N GLY A 328 -11.40 -30.80 30.54
CA GLY A 328 -11.62 -30.27 31.89
C GLY A 328 -10.37 -29.73 32.57
N GLN A 329 -9.19 -30.29 32.29
CA GLN A 329 -7.92 -29.80 32.84
C GLN A 329 -7.41 -28.54 32.11
N VAL A 330 -7.66 -28.43 30.82
CA VAL A 330 -7.40 -27.18 30.06
C VAL A 330 -8.31 -26.06 30.57
N HIS A 331 -9.58 -26.36 30.87
CA HIS A 331 -10.48 -25.39 31.52
C HIS A 331 -9.95 -24.94 32.88
N GLN A 332 -9.34 -25.85 33.63
CA GLN A 332 -8.75 -25.51 34.93
C GLN A 332 -7.55 -24.57 34.78
N ASP A 333 -6.66 -24.80 33.81
CA ASP A 333 -5.54 -23.89 33.51
C ASP A 333 -6.06 -22.48 33.16
N LEU A 334 -7.11 -22.38 32.33
CA LEU A 334 -7.74 -21.10 32.01
C LEU A 334 -8.38 -20.43 33.25
N ARG A 335 -9.11 -21.17 34.09
CA ARG A 335 -9.70 -20.61 35.33
C ARG A 335 -8.61 -20.11 36.28
N ASP A 336 -7.52 -20.85 36.43
CA ASP A 336 -6.36 -20.42 37.23
C ASP A 336 -5.75 -19.14 36.65
N ALA A 337 -5.65 -19.03 35.33
CA ALA A 337 -5.14 -17.83 34.66
C ALA A 337 -6.04 -16.60 34.89
N VAL A 338 -7.36 -16.74 34.74
CA VAL A 338 -8.37 -15.67 34.94
C VAL A 338 -8.38 -15.16 36.39
N ALA A 339 -8.05 -16.01 37.35
CA ALA A 339 -7.96 -15.63 38.76
C ALA A 339 -6.91 -14.53 39.01
N TYR A 340 -5.82 -14.47 38.22
CA TYR A 340 -4.78 -13.44 38.35
C TYR A 340 -5.29 -12.02 38.02
N GLY A 341 -6.36 -11.88 37.22
CA GLY A 341 -6.99 -10.59 36.94
C GLY A 341 -6.12 -9.59 36.18
N TYR A 342 -5.24 -10.04 35.27
CA TYR A 342 -4.42 -9.18 34.42
C TYR A 342 -5.26 -8.27 33.53
N THR A 343 -4.85 -7.01 33.44
CA THR A 343 -5.55 -5.95 32.71
C THR A 343 -4.58 -5.18 31.82
N TRP A 344 -5.13 -4.49 30.83
CA TRP A 344 -4.43 -3.46 30.07
C TRP A 344 -4.86 -2.07 30.56
N ASN A 345 -4.08 -1.04 30.22
CA ASN A 345 -4.32 0.30 30.74
C ASN A 345 -5.05 1.17 29.70
N PRO A 346 -6.35 1.50 29.88
CA PRO A 346 -7.10 2.29 28.91
C PRO A 346 -6.60 3.73 28.71
N ILE A 347 -5.74 4.21 29.62
CA ILE A 347 -5.09 5.53 29.54
C ILE A 347 -3.80 5.46 28.72
N VAL A 348 -3.09 4.32 28.74
CA VAL A 348 -1.88 4.11 27.96
C VAL A 348 -2.29 3.78 26.53
N ARG A 349 -2.58 4.84 25.78
CA ARG A 349 -2.43 4.81 24.34
C ARG A 349 -1.03 5.34 24.11
N PRO A 350 -0.13 4.62 23.41
CA PRO A 350 1.05 5.26 22.85
C PRO A 350 0.51 6.51 22.15
N ALA A 351 0.93 7.69 22.63
CA ALA A 351 0.44 8.93 22.05
C ALA A 351 0.62 8.76 20.53
N PRO A 352 -0.39 9.09 19.69
CA PRO A 352 -0.14 9.16 18.26
C PRO A 352 1.15 9.94 18.17
N ILE A 353 2.20 9.30 17.65
CA ILE A 353 3.40 10.06 17.39
C ILE A 353 2.88 11.14 16.49
N LYS A 354 2.85 12.36 17.02
CA LYS A 354 2.72 13.55 16.19
C LYS A 354 3.97 13.45 15.38
N ILE A 355 3.89 12.73 14.25
CA ILE A 355 4.87 12.78 13.20
C ILE A 355 4.94 14.27 12.95
N PRO A 356 6.05 14.92 13.34
CA PRO A 356 6.15 16.35 13.13
C PRO A 356 5.95 16.50 11.65
N THR A 357 4.86 17.15 11.27
CA THR A 357 4.39 17.13 9.89
C THR A 357 5.24 18.16 9.16
N VAL A 358 6.50 17.80 8.90
CA VAL A 358 7.47 18.65 8.25
C VAL A 358 7.08 18.70 6.78
N LYS A 359 6.27 19.69 6.42
CA LYS A 359 5.87 19.92 5.03
C LYS A 359 7.07 20.44 4.25
N VAL A 360 7.65 19.58 3.44
CA VAL A 360 8.65 19.93 2.43
C VAL A 360 8.06 19.67 1.04
N THR A 361 8.11 20.66 0.14
CA THR A 361 7.77 20.44 -1.26
C THR A 361 8.98 19.85 -1.97
N ILE A 362 8.90 18.56 -2.29
CA ILE A 362 9.94 17.83 -3.02
C ILE A 362 9.48 17.64 -4.45
N GLU A 363 10.19 18.20 -5.41
CA GLU A 363 9.96 17.91 -6.83
C GLU A 363 10.78 16.68 -7.23
N ASN A 364 10.13 15.55 -7.47
CA ASN A 364 10.81 14.35 -7.93
C ASN A 364 11.05 14.41 -9.45
N ILE A 365 12.31 14.53 -9.83
CA ILE A 365 12.75 14.56 -11.22
C ILE A 365 13.65 13.36 -11.55
N SER A 366 13.82 12.39 -10.66
CA SER A 366 14.83 11.32 -10.80
C SER A 366 14.65 10.50 -12.08
N ALA A 367 13.41 10.33 -12.53
CA ALA A 367 13.10 9.64 -13.79
C ALA A 367 13.44 10.45 -15.05
N MET A 368 13.53 11.78 -14.94
CA MET A 368 13.80 12.71 -16.06
C MET A 368 15.28 13.00 -16.25
N LEU A 369 16.13 12.54 -15.34
CA LEU A 369 17.57 12.82 -15.35
C LEU A 369 18.31 11.82 -16.24
N PRO A 370 19.37 12.27 -16.94
CA PRO A 370 20.20 11.41 -17.79
C PRO A 370 20.80 10.26 -16.97
N LYS A 371 20.91 9.10 -17.61
CA LYS A 371 21.64 7.93 -17.13
C LYS A 371 22.68 7.54 -18.17
N HIS A 372 23.81 6.99 -17.73
CA HIS A 372 24.84 6.53 -18.65
C HIS A 372 24.36 5.25 -19.35
N PRO A 373 24.43 5.16 -20.69
CA PRO A 373 23.83 4.06 -21.44
C PRO A 373 24.53 2.72 -21.24
N THR A 374 25.80 2.72 -20.85
CA THR A 374 26.64 1.52 -20.82
C THR A 374 27.31 1.25 -19.47
N THR A 375 27.20 2.16 -18.49
CA THR A 375 27.81 1.97 -17.17
C THR A 375 26.88 1.17 -16.30
N THR A 376 27.43 0.23 -15.51
CA THR A 376 26.67 -0.57 -14.54
C THR A 376 25.81 0.33 -13.65
N PRO A 377 24.49 0.07 -13.56
CA PRO A 377 23.60 0.82 -12.68
C PRO A 377 24.09 0.79 -11.23
N TYR A 378 23.75 1.83 -10.48
CA TYR A 378 23.98 1.85 -9.05
C TYR A 378 23.22 0.70 -8.36
N GLN A 379 23.83 0.15 -7.32
CA GLN A 379 23.24 -0.91 -6.52
C GLN A 379 21.99 -0.41 -5.77
N SER A 380 21.16 -1.33 -5.32
CA SER A 380 20.04 -1.04 -4.42
C SER A 380 20.31 -1.55 -3.02
N ARG A 381 19.75 -0.88 -2.01
CA ARG A 381 19.70 -1.28 -0.60
C ARG A 381 18.26 -1.33 -0.10
N ASP A 382 18.05 -2.04 1.01
CA ASP A 382 16.82 -1.87 1.79
C ASP A 382 16.79 -0.46 2.42
N ILE A 383 15.61 0.15 2.52
CA ILE A 383 15.44 1.49 3.10
C ILE A 383 15.87 1.51 4.58
N SER A 384 15.65 0.41 5.31
CA SER A 384 16.06 0.28 6.73
C SER A 384 17.57 0.30 6.94
N ALA A 385 18.37 0.09 5.89
CA ALA A 385 19.83 0.22 5.98
C ALA A 385 20.29 1.68 6.11
N ILE A 386 19.42 2.66 5.82
CA ILE A 386 19.75 4.08 5.89
C ILE A 386 19.82 4.51 7.35
N LYS A 387 20.98 5.02 7.75
CA LYS A 387 21.25 5.51 9.11
C LYS A 387 21.69 6.97 9.16
N ARG A 388 22.06 7.56 8.00
CA ARG A 388 22.69 8.89 7.93
C ARG A 388 22.17 9.74 6.78
N LEU A 389 22.13 11.05 7.01
CA LEU A 389 21.91 12.09 6.01
C LEU A 389 23.22 12.88 5.87
N ILE A 390 23.83 12.84 4.69
CA ILE A 390 25.14 13.46 4.43
C ILE A 390 24.96 14.69 3.54
N LEU A 391 25.33 15.85 4.05
CA LEU A 391 25.32 17.12 3.32
C LEU A 391 26.57 17.28 2.47
N TYR A 392 26.34 17.76 1.25
CA TYR A 392 27.33 18.06 0.24
C TYR A 392 27.09 19.44 -0.37
N HIS A 393 28.12 20.04 -0.96
CA HIS A 393 27.95 21.12 -1.93
C HIS A 393 28.40 20.70 -3.34
N SER A 394 27.89 21.38 -4.36
CA SER A 394 28.23 21.07 -5.76
C SER A 394 29.55 21.69 -6.24
N VAL A 395 30.11 22.66 -5.51
CA VAL A 395 31.24 23.50 -5.93
C VAL A 395 30.95 24.13 -7.30
N SER A 396 29.75 24.68 -7.44
CA SER A 396 29.26 25.26 -8.69
C SER A 396 28.64 26.63 -8.48
N GLY A 397 28.29 27.32 -9.57
CA GLY A 397 27.43 28.50 -9.49
C GLY A 397 26.07 28.18 -8.87
N ALA A 398 25.50 29.13 -8.13
CA ALA A 398 24.26 28.96 -7.35
C ALA A 398 23.00 28.72 -8.20
N THR A 399 23.05 29.04 -9.50
CA THR A 399 21.92 28.92 -10.45
C THR A 399 21.94 27.62 -11.25
N ILE A 400 22.93 26.75 -11.02
CA ILE A 400 23.01 25.45 -11.69
C ILE A 400 21.79 24.60 -11.35
N THR A 401 21.24 23.91 -12.34
CA THR A 401 20.07 23.04 -12.15
C THR A 401 20.50 21.62 -11.81
N PRO A 402 19.66 20.83 -11.10
CA PRO A 402 19.90 19.40 -10.91
C PRO A 402 20.11 18.64 -12.22
N LYS A 403 19.42 19.02 -13.30
CA LYS A 403 19.60 18.44 -14.64
C LYS A 403 20.99 18.72 -15.21
N ALA A 404 21.51 19.93 -15.03
CA ALA A 404 22.88 20.27 -15.43
C ALA A 404 23.93 19.46 -14.63
N LEU A 405 23.72 19.27 -13.32
CA LEU A 405 24.58 18.40 -12.50
C LEU A 405 24.51 16.94 -12.94
N ALA A 406 23.33 16.43 -13.28
CA ALA A 406 23.17 15.07 -13.81
C ALA A 406 23.89 14.90 -15.14
N ASN A 407 23.75 15.86 -16.07
CA ASN A 407 24.48 15.86 -17.34
C ASN A 407 26.00 15.86 -17.12
N TYR A 408 26.51 16.67 -16.20
CA TYR A 408 27.93 16.69 -15.87
C TYR A 408 28.40 15.34 -15.29
N HIS A 409 27.65 14.75 -14.37
CA HIS A 409 27.98 13.44 -13.81
C HIS A 409 28.00 12.33 -14.86
N VAL A 410 27.02 12.29 -15.75
CA VAL A 410 26.93 11.26 -16.78
C VAL A 410 27.97 11.51 -17.87
N ASN A 411 27.98 12.68 -18.48
CA ASN A 411 28.73 12.94 -19.71
C ASN A 411 30.20 13.28 -19.46
N SER A 412 30.52 13.92 -18.32
CA SER A 412 31.87 14.38 -18.03
C SER A 412 32.57 13.53 -16.96
N ARG A 413 31.82 12.84 -16.10
CA ARG A 413 32.38 12.00 -15.02
C ARG A 413 32.13 10.51 -15.22
N ASN A 414 31.45 10.12 -16.30
CA ASN A 414 31.17 8.74 -16.67
C ASN A 414 30.43 7.94 -15.57
N PHE A 415 29.62 8.63 -14.76
CA PHE A 415 28.82 7.99 -13.72
C PHE A 415 27.50 7.47 -14.27
N ALA A 416 27.00 6.35 -13.72
CA ALA A 416 25.75 5.73 -14.15
C ALA A 416 24.53 6.66 -14.09
N GLY A 417 24.56 7.70 -13.24
CA GLY A 417 23.58 8.76 -13.16
C GLY A 417 24.05 9.88 -12.24
N ILE A 418 23.14 10.79 -11.86
CA ILE A 418 23.44 11.77 -10.80
C ILE A 418 23.72 11.04 -9.47
N ARG A 419 24.74 11.46 -8.74
CA ARG A 419 25.11 10.84 -7.46
C ARG A 419 24.25 11.26 -6.27
N TYR A 420 23.58 12.41 -6.36
CA TYR A 420 22.83 12.96 -5.23
C TYR A 420 21.44 12.33 -5.16
N HIS A 421 20.95 12.06 -3.95
CA HIS A 421 19.55 11.67 -3.74
C HIS A 421 18.64 12.88 -3.78
N TYR A 422 19.12 13.99 -3.21
CA TYR A 422 18.43 15.26 -3.23
C TYR A 422 19.36 16.40 -3.63
N CYS A 423 18.79 17.41 -4.28
CA CYS A 423 19.44 18.70 -4.52
C CYS A 423 18.57 19.83 -3.93
N VAL A 424 19.21 20.78 -3.24
CA VAL A 424 18.56 21.99 -2.70
C VAL A 424 19.13 23.21 -3.40
N THR A 425 18.27 23.98 -4.06
CA THR A 425 18.65 25.22 -4.76
C THR A 425 18.87 26.39 -3.79
N ASN A 426 19.49 27.47 -4.26
CA ASN A 426 19.67 28.70 -3.48
C ASN A 426 18.35 29.32 -2.96
N GLU A 427 17.24 29.10 -3.66
CA GLU A 427 15.89 29.53 -3.24
C GLU A 427 15.20 28.58 -2.24
N GLY A 428 15.88 27.50 -1.82
CA GLY A 428 15.31 26.51 -0.88
C GLY A 428 14.38 25.48 -1.54
N LYS A 429 14.27 25.46 -2.87
CA LYS A 429 13.53 24.42 -3.58
C LYS A 429 14.28 23.09 -3.54
N VAL A 430 13.56 22.03 -3.18
CA VAL A 430 14.10 20.68 -3.02
C VAL A 430 13.71 19.81 -4.20
N TYR A 431 14.69 19.12 -4.77
CA TYR A 431 14.52 18.15 -5.85
C TYR A 431 14.96 16.78 -5.39
N GLN A 432 14.10 15.76 -5.58
CA GLN A 432 14.55 14.37 -5.50
C GLN A 432 15.14 13.97 -6.86
N THR A 433 16.39 13.52 -6.82
CA THR A 433 17.20 13.24 -8.01
C THR A 433 17.61 11.77 -8.12
N GLN A 434 17.51 11.00 -7.03
CA GLN A 434 17.58 9.52 -7.05
C GLN A 434 16.55 8.90 -6.08
N PRO A 435 16.07 7.68 -6.33
CA PRO A 435 15.31 6.90 -5.35
C PRO A 435 16.13 6.61 -4.08
N LEU A 436 15.47 6.53 -2.91
CA LEU A 436 16.13 6.32 -1.62
C LEU A 436 16.84 4.97 -1.50
N MET A 437 16.38 3.97 -2.24
CA MET A 437 16.99 2.64 -2.27
C MET A 437 18.27 2.58 -3.10
N ILE A 438 18.58 3.61 -3.90
CA ILE A 438 19.77 3.60 -4.76
C ILE A 438 21.03 3.94 -3.96
N VAL A 439 22.05 3.11 -4.10
CA VAL A 439 23.38 3.30 -3.52
C VAL A 439 24.27 3.95 -4.56
N SER A 440 24.27 5.28 -4.61
CA SER A 440 25.30 6.01 -5.35
C SER A 440 26.61 6.01 -4.54
N PRO A 441 27.77 5.74 -5.15
CA PRO A 441 29.04 5.82 -4.44
C PRO A 441 29.28 7.28 -4.09
N HIS A 442 29.45 7.65 -2.81
CA HIS A 442 29.62 9.06 -2.42
C HIS A 442 30.45 9.31 -1.17
N ALA A 443 30.44 8.40 -0.20
CA ALA A 443 31.16 8.55 1.06
C ALA A 443 31.89 7.25 1.47
N GLY A 444 32.55 6.59 0.51
CA GLY A 444 33.25 5.32 0.79
C GLY A 444 32.30 4.27 1.35
N SER A 445 32.69 3.61 2.44
CA SER A 445 31.90 2.59 3.15
C SER A 445 30.54 3.11 3.66
N TYR A 446 30.43 4.41 3.97
CA TYR A 446 29.18 5.00 4.45
C TYR A 446 28.08 5.09 3.37
N SER A 447 28.44 4.94 2.08
CA SER A 447 27.48 5.08 0.98
C SER A 447 26.32 4.08 1.06
N GLN A 448 26.55 2.90 1.64
CA GLN A 448 25.57 1.83 1.79
C GLN A 448 24.49 2.15 2.83
N GLU A 449 24.73 3.12 3.72
CA GLU A 449 23.87 3.42 4.87
C GLU A 449 23.49 4.91 4.94
N SER A 450 23.54 5.62 3.81
CA SER A 450 23.31 7.07 3.80
C SER A 450 22.59 7.60 2.57
N ILE A 451 21.83 8.68 2.81
CA ILE A 451 21.29 9.56 1.78
C ILE A 451 22.22 10.75 1.64
N ILE A 452 22.62 11.05 0.41
CA ILE A 452 23.40 12.24 0.09
C ILE A 452 22.52 13.39 -0.43
N ILE A 453 22.66 14.55 0.19
CA ILE A 453 21.89 15.77 -0.08
C ILE A 453 22.87 16.86 -0.53
N CYS A 454 22.71 17.37 -1.75
CA CYS A 454 23.57 18.39 -2.33
C CYS A 454 22.92 19.78 -2.23
N LEU A 455 23.58 20.71 -1.54
CA LEU A 455 23.28 22.13 -1.59
C LEU A 455 23.98 22.70 -2.82
N ILE A 456 23.22 23.17 -3.80
CA ILE A 456 23.78 23.72 -5.04
C ILE A 456 24.45 25.06 -4.73
N GLY A 457 25.76 25.13 -4.95
CA GLY A 457 26.59 26.31 -4.68
C GLY A 457 28.03 25.95 -4.34
N ASN A 458 28.83 26.99 -4.07
CA ASN A 458 30.14 26.88 -3.46
C ASN A 458 30.12 27.67 -2.14
N PHE A 459 30.44 26.99 -1.04
CA PHE A 459 30.35 27.54 0.31
C PHE A 459 31.69 27.51 1.06
N SER A 460 32.80 27.50 0.32
CA SER A 460 34.13 27.68 0.90
C SER A 460 34.26 29.04 1.60
N ASP A 461 33.85 30.13 0.96
CA ASP A 461 34.07 31.47 1.51
C ASP A 461 32.81 32.10 2.13
N ASN A 462 31.62 31.62 1.74
CA ASN A 462 30.33 32.20 2.18
C ASN A 462 29.33 31.09 2.54
N PRO A 463 28.49 31.28 3.58
CA PRO A 463 27.48 30.30 3.95
C PRO A 463 26.34 30.21 2.92
N PRO A 464 25.56 29.11 2.90
CA PRO A 464 24.36 29.02 2.06
C PRO A 464 23.32 30.09 2.43
N PRO A 465 22.57 30.64 1.46
CA PRO A 465 21.50 31.60 1.74
C PRO A 465 20.43 31.05 2.70
N THR A 466 19.80 31.92 3.49
CA THR A 466 18.80 31.53 4.50
C THR A 466 17.64 30.71 3.93
N LYS A 467 17.20 31.00 2.71
CA LYS A 467 16.16 30.21 2.02
C LYS A 467 16.63 28.78 1.74
N GLN A 468 17.85 28.62 1.23
CA GLN A 468 18.47 27.31 1.03
C GLN A 468 18.59 26.53 2.34
N LEU A 469 19.07 27.17 3.42
CA LEU A 469 19.12 26.56 4.75
C LEU A 469 17.72 26.19 5.28
N GLY A 470 16.69 26.99 5.00
CA GLY A 470 15.30 26.67 5.34
C GLY A 470 14.75 25.45 4.59
N GLY A 471 15.00 25.36 3.28
CA GLY A 471 14.66 24.19 2.47
C GLY A 471 15.41 22.94 2.91
N THR A 472 16.70 23.06 3.22
CA THR A 472 17.53 21.97 3.76
C THR A 472 17.02 21.52 5.13
N ALA A 473 16.69 22.43 6.04
CA ALA A 473 16.14 22.08 7.35
C ALA A 473 14.83 21.29 7.23
N SER A 474 13.94 21.74 6.33
CA SER A 474 12.65 21.07 6.07
C SER A 474 12.86 19.68 5.46
N LEU A 475 13.80 19.53 4.52
CA LEU A 475 14.14 18.22 3.96
C LEU A 475 14.75 17.28 5.02
N LEU A 476 15.69 17.77 5.83
CA LEU A 476 16.33 16.97 6.86
C LEU A 476 15.34 16.52 7.93
N ALA A 477 14.45 17.41 8.39
CA ALA A 477 13.43 17.07 9.36
C ALA A 477 12.41 16.07 8.76
N TYR A 478 12.01 16.23 7.50
CA TYR A 478 11.20 15.25 6.78
C TYR A 478 11.89 13.88 6.69
N LEU A 479 13.14 13.82 6.22
CA LEU A 479 13.87 12.56 6.06
C LEU A 479 14.17 11.88 7.40
N ARG A 480 14.48 12.64 8.45
CA ARG A 480 14.66 12.09 9.81
C ARG A 480 13.36 11.50 10.36
N SER A 481 12.24 12.15 10.07
CA SER A 481 10.92 11.65 10.46
C SER A 481 10.55 10.39 9.67
N GLU A 482 10.68 10.45 8.35
CA GLU A 482 10.31 9.38 7.41
C GLU A 482 11.15 8.11 7.58
N LEU A 483 12.44 8.28 7.88
CA LEU A 483 13.41 7.18 8.01
C LEU A 483 13.74 6.86 9.47
N HIS A 484 13.04 7.47 10.41
CA HIS A 484 13.19 7.24 11.85
C HIS A 484 14.63 7.42 12.36
N LEU A 485 15.30 8.49 11.93
CA LEU A 485 16.71 8.74 12.23
C LEU A 485 16.90 9.61 13.49
N GLY A 486 17.83 9.18 14.36
CA GLY A 486 18.18 9.88 15.60
C GLY A 486 18.82 11.27 15.39
N GLU A 487 19.02 12.02 16.48
CA GLU A 487 19.55 13.39 16.45
C GLU A 487 20.96 13.49 15.83
N GLY A 488 21.80 12.48 16.08
CA GLY A 488 23.15 12.38 15.51
C GLY A 488 23.20 11.81 14.07
N SER A 489 22.12 11.85 13.29
CA SER A 489 22.08 11.25 11.95
C SER A 489 22.50 12.17 10.82
N VAL A 490 22.66 13.48 11.07
CA VAL A 490 23.00 14.48 10.05
C VAL A 490 24.49 14.80 10.13
N PHE A 491 25.19 14.63 9.01
CA PHE A 491 26.62 14.86 8.88
C PHE A 491 26.93 15.76 7.70
N ALA A 492 27.96 16.60 7.82
CA ALA A 492 28.67 17.11 6.67
C ALA A 492 29.69 16.07 6.19
N TYR A 493 29.94 15.99 4.88
CA TYR A 493 30.90 15.00 4.39
C TYR A 493 32.32 15.17 4.97
N ARG A 494 32.75 16.41 5.23
CA ARG A 494 34.01 16.73 5.92
C ARG A 494 34.12 16.21 7.36
N GLU A 495 33.01 15.87 8.01
CA GLU A 495 33.02 15.25 9.34
C GLU A 495 33.32 13.74 9.25
N LEU A 496 33.19 13.15 8.06
CA LEU A 496 33.41 11.73 7.79
C LEU A 496 34.70 11.45 7.00
N SER A 497 35.30 12.48 6.38
CA SER A 497 36.49 12.36 5.54
C SER A 497 37.27 13.68 5.44
N HIS A 498 38.55 13.63 5.10
CA HIS A 498 39.41 14.81 4.93
C HIS A 498 39.15 15.54 3.60
N VAL A 499 38.01 16.23 3.52
CA VAL A 499 37.51 16.94 2.32
C VAL A 499 36.84 18.26 2.69
N ALA A 500 36.69 19.19 1.74
CA ALA A 500 36.13 20.52 2.00
C ALA A 500 34.59 20.57 2.08
N SER A 501 33.87 19.60 1.48
CA SER A 501 32.41 19.62 1.36
C SER A 501 31.68 19.47 2.70
N PRO A 502 30.60 20.22 3.00
CA PRO A 502 29.84 21.11 2.12
C PRO A 502 30.37 22.55 2.07
N GLY A 503 31.62 22.81 2.44
CA GLY A 503 32.26 24.13 2.42
C GLY A 503 33.00 24.41 3.72
N ASP A 504 33.99 25.30 3.65
CA ASP A 504 34.81 25.69 4.80
C ASP A 504 33.99 26.42 5.87
N THR A 505 32.92 27.12 5.46
CA THR A 505 31.96 27.81 6.36
C THR A 505 31.02 26.89 7.15
N TRP A 506 31.07 25.54 6.98
CA TRP A 506 30.14 24.60 7.65
C TRP A 506 29.96 24.86 9.16
N THR A 507 31.06 25.17 9.87
CA THR A 507 31.06 25.42 11.32
C THR A 507 30.23 26.65 11.70
N GLU A 508 30.03 27.61 10.79
CA GLU A 508 29.28 28.84 11.03
C GLU A 508 27.76 28.60 11.05
N TRP A 509 27.24 27.68 10.25
CA TRP A 509 25.80 27.49 10.05
C TRP A 509 25.26 26.12 10.52
N ARG A 510 26.13 25.17 10.88
CA ARG A 510 25.75 23.84 11.39
C ARG A 510 24.75 23.91 12.54
N THR A 511 25.07 24.66 13.59
CA THR A 511 24.23 24.73 14.81
C THR A 511 22.86 25.34 14.49
N SER A 512 22.81 26.40 13.70
CA SER A 512 21.55 27.04 13.30
C SER A 512 20.68 26.10 12.46
N LEU A 513 21.28 25.35 11.53
CA LEU A 513 20.55 24.38 10.72
C LEU A 513 19.95 23.27 11.59
N LEU A 514 20.73 22.67 12.49
CA LEU A 514 20.27 21.57 13.34
C LEU A 514 19.22 22.02 14.35
N ASN A 515 19.34 23.22 14.92
CA ASN A 515 18.31 23.80 15.77
C ASN A 515 16.99 23.93 15.00
N LYS A 516 17.02 24.48 13.79
CA LYS A 516 15.82 24.61 12.95
C LYS A 516 15.20 23.26 12.57
N VAL A 517 16.02 22.23 12.31
CA VAL A 517 15.54 20.85 12.10
C VAL A 517 14.80 20.36 13.35
N ASN A 518 15.38 20.54 14.53
CA ASN A 518 14.78 20.11 15.79
C ASN A 518 13.51 20.90 16.14
N ASP A 519 13.44 22.19 15.82
CA ASP A 519 12.25 23.01 16.03
C ASP A 519 11.10 22.58 15.11
N LEU A 520 11.38 22.32 13.83
CA LEU A 520 10.41 21.75 12.88
C LEU A 520 9.91 20.37 13.33
N LEU A 521 10.76 19.59 13.99
CA LEU A 521 10.39 18.31 14.61
C LEU A 521 9.55 18.47 15.89
N LYS A 522 9.42 19.68 16.47
CA LYS A 522 8.62 19.95 17.69
C LYS A 522 7.26 20.59 17.41
N GLU A 523 7.13 21.41 16.36
CA GLU A 523 6.00 22.36 16.22
C GLU A 523 4.68 21.85 15.60
N GLY A 524 4.66 20.76 14.81
CA GLY A 524 3.42 20.12 14.29
C GLY A 524 2.24 21.06 13.92
N VAL A 525 2.31 21.78 12.78
CA VAL A 525 1.40 22.89 12.39
C VAL A 525 0.38 22.47 11.29
N PRO A 526 -0.88 22.99 11.27
CA PRO A 526 -2.03 22.34 10.63
C PRO A 526 -2.13 22.38 9.09
N VAL A 527 -3.09 21.61 8.60
CA VAL A 527 -3.43 21.33 7.20
C VAL A 527 -4.31 22.43 6.59
N THR A 528 -3.90 22.94 5.43
CA THR A 528 -4.82 23.11 4.30
C THR A 528 -4.35 22.14 3.21
N ALA A 529 -5.18 21.15 2.90
CA ALA A 529 -4.98 20.18 1.84
C ALA A 529 -6.16 20.31 0.87
N PRO A 530 -5.93 20.36 -0.45
CA PRO A 530 -6.72 19.56 -1.35
C PRO A 530 -6.26 18.10 -1.24
N ALA A 531 -7.21 17.17 -1.29
CA ALA A 531 -6.99 15.72 -1.15
C ALA A 531 -5.85 15.18 -2.06
N PRO A 532 -5.15 14.10 -1.64
CA PRO A 532 -4.15 13.46 -2.49
C PRO A 532 -4.82 12.78 -3.69
N SER A 533 -4.59 13.29 -4.89
CA SER A 533 -4.96 12.60 -6.13
C SER A 533 -3.81 11.66 -6.53
N LEU A 534 -4.05 10.35 -6.49
CA LEU A 534 -3.21 9.29 -7.08
C LEU A 534 -3.23 9.31 -8.63
N SER A 535 -3.31 10.49 -9.22
CA SER A 535 -3.53 10.64 -10.66
C SER A 535 -2.23 11.07 -11.34
N PRO A 536 -1.92 10.52 -12.53
CA PRO A 536 -0.80 10.99 -13.34
C PRO A 536 -0.95 12.48 -13.64
N PRO A 537 0.15 13.21 -13.93
CA PRO A 537 0.16 14.66 -14.06
C PRO A 537 -0.99 15.11 -14.95
N SER A 538 -1.97 15.76 -14.33
CA SER A 538 -3.23 16.08 -14.99
C SER A 538 -3.22 17.57 -15.32
N ARG A 539 -3.36 17.93 -16.60
CA ARG A 539 -3.39 19.33 -17.01
C ARG A 539 -4.84 19.77 -17.26
N PRO A 540 -5.32 20.86 -16.63
CA PRO A 540 -6.53 21.53 -17.09
C PRO A 540 -6.23 22.21 -18.42
N VAL A 541 -6.96 21.83 -19.47
CA VAL A 541 -6.96 22.53 -20.76
C VAL A 541 -8.36 23.12 -20.94
N GLY A 542 -8.47 24.32 -21.52
CA GLY A 542 -9.71 25.11 -21.55
C GLY A 542 -10.96 24.28 -21.86
N GLY A 543 -12.04 24.51 -21.10
CA GLY A 543 -13.29 23.74 -21.18
C GLY A 543 -13.55 22.76 -20.02
N GLY A 544 -12.71 22.73 -18.98
CA GLY A 544 -12.93 21.93 -17.76
C GLY A 544 -12.59 20.44 -17.88
N VAL A 545 -11.81 20.07 -18.90
CA VAL A 545 -11.40 18.68 -19.16
C VAL A 545 -10.06 18.40 -18.46
N ILE A 546 -10.02 17.30 -17.69
CA ILE A 546 -8.80 16.82 -17.03
C ILE A 546 -8.20 15.70 -17.90
N VAL A 547 -6.98 15.90 -18.36
CA VAL A 547 -6.20 14.91 -19.11
C VAL A 547 -4.99 14.51 -18.29
N HIS A 548 -4.85 13.22 -18.01
CA HIS A 548 -3.71 12.62 -17.31
C HIS A 548 -2.58 12.29 -18.29
N ASP A 549 -1.43 12.94 -18.20
CA ASP A 549 -0.26 12.62 -19.01
C ASP A 549 0.49 11.41 -18.43
N ILE A 550 0.53 10.32 -19.19
CA ILE A 550 1.23 9.08 -18.84
C ILE A 550 2.23 8.65 -19.92
N ILE A 551 2.60 9.55 -20.83
CA ILE A 551 3.50 9.24 -21.95
C ILE A 551 4.80 8.57 -21.47
N HIS A 552 5.34 9.04 -20.34
CA HIS A 552 6.61 8.57 -19.80
C HIS A 552 6.50 7.42 -18.80
N THR A 553 5.29 6.96 -18.49
CA THR A 553 5.06 5.85 -17.55
C THR A 553 4.77 4.54 -18.26
N LEU A 554 4.49 4.57 -19.57
CA LEU A 554 4.14 3.41 -20.36
C LEU A 554 5.39 2.69 -20.92
N PRO A 555 5.34 1.35 -21.05
CA PRO A 555 6.45 0.59 -21.62
C PRO A 555 6.72 0.99 -23.07
N THR A 556 8.00 1.10 -23.41
CA THR A 556 8.50 1.29 -24.79
C THR A 556 9.60 0.28 -25.09
N ASN A 557 9.79 -0.07 -26.36
CA ASN A 557 10.89 -0.92 -26.80
C ASN A 557 11.85 -0.15 -27.71
N SER A 558 12.99 0.23 -27.14
CA SER A 558 14.05 0.97 -27.82
C SER A 558 14.76 0.20 -28.93
N SER A 559 14.57 -1.12 -29.03
CA SER A 559 15.06 -1.92 -30.15
C SER A 559 14.26 -1.68 -31.44
N ASN A 560 13.06 -1.09 -31.32
CA ASN A 560 12.25 -0.66 -32.47
C ASN A 560 12.45 0.84 -32.74
N PRO A 561 12.40 1.29 -34.01
CA PRO A 561 12.45 2.72 -34.33
C PRO A 561 11.33 3.49 -33.64
N SER A 562 11.68 4.59 -32.96
CA SER A 562 10.70 5.50 -32.36
C SER A 562 9.75 6.05 -33.42
N TYR A 563 8.54 6.40 -33.03
CA TYR A 563 7.59 7.02 -33.94
C TYR A 563 8.16 8.30 -34.56
N LEU A 564 7.91 8.47 -35.86
CA LEU A 564 8.29 9.68 -36.57
C LEU A 564 7.58 10.88 -35.95
N ARG A 565 8.18 12.06 -36.12
CA ARG A 565 7.64 13.30 -35.61
C ARG A 565 7.09 14.13 -36.78
N ARG A 566 5.89 14.68 -36.62
CA ARG A 566 5.24 15.60 -37.57
C ARG A 566 5.05 16.98 -36.95
N ASN A 567 4.87 17.99 -37.80
CA ASN A 567 4.42 19.30 -37.35
C ASN A 567 2.96 19.24 -36.89
N ARG A 568 2.60 19.91 -35.79
CA ARG A 568 1.21 19.95 -35.29
C ARG A 568 0.20 20.41 -36.34
N ARG A 569 0.56 21.34 -37.24
CA ARG A 569 -0.32 21.84 -38.31
C ARG A 569 -0.66 20.79 -39.36
N ALA A 570 0.11 19.70 -39.43
CA ALA A 570 -0.16 18.57 -40.31
C ALA A 570 -1.33 17.70 -39.79
N ILE A 571 -1.74 17.85 -38.53
CA ILE A 571 -2.87 17.11 -37.99
C ILE A 571 -4.17 17.72 -38.50
N LYS A 572 -4.97 16.93 -39.21
CA LYS A 572 -6.23 17.34 -39.84
C LYS A 572 -7.46 16.62 -39.27
N ARG A 573 -7.28 15.48 -38.60
CA ARG A 573 -8.41 14.64 -38.15
C ARG A 573 -8.18 13.94 -36.81
N ILE A 574 -9.27 13.55 -36.18
CA ILE A 574 -9.30 12.73 -34.96
C ILE A 574 -9.91 11.38 -35.35
N ILE A 575 -9.19 10.28 -35.09
CA ILE A 575 -9.65 8.93 -35.39
C ILE A 575 -10.01 8.22 -34.10
N ILE A 576 -11.27 7.80 -33.99
CA ILE A 576 -11.82 7.10 -32.83
C ILE A 576 -11.61 5.59 -32.99
N HIS A 577 -11.09 4.98 -31.92
CA HIS A 577 -10.85 3.55 -31.80
C HIS A 577 -11.59 2.97 -30.59
N HIS A 578 -11.76 1.66 -30.61
CA HIS A 578 -11.88 0.88 -29.38
C HIS A 578 -10.66 -0.02 -29.23
N THR A 579 -10.44 -0.53 -28.03
CA THR A 579 -9.33 -1.47 -27.79
C THR A 579 -9.71 -2.92 -28.06
N ALA A 580 -11.01 -3.20 -28.25
CA ALA A 580 -11.58 -4.55 -28.36
C ALA A 580 -11.26 -5.45 -27.14
N THR A 581 -11.00 -4.83 -25.99
CA THR A 581 -10.69 -5.51 -24.73
C THR A 581 -11.85 -5.42 -23.75
N SER A 582 -11.71 -6.04 -22.57
CA SER A 582 -12.59 -5.72 -21.43
C SER A 582 -12.45 -4.24 -21.05
N SER A 583 -13.53 -3.63 -20.55
CA SER A 583 -13.54 -2.26 -20.01
C SER A 583 -12.60 -2.07 -18.82
N MET A 584 -12.20 -3.16 -18.15
CA MET A 584 -11.25 -3.16 -17.01
C MET A 584 -9.79 -3.29 -17.44
N THR A 585 -9.50 -3.37 -18.74
CA THR A 585 -8.12 -3.53 -19.24
C THR A 585 -7.36 -2.22 -19.05
N THR A 586 -6.20 -2.29 -18.38
CA THR A 586 -5.40 -1.09 -18.12
C THR A 586 -4.62 -0.63 -19.36
N ILE A 587 -4.27 0.66 -19.40
CA ILE A 587 -3.51 1.26 -20.50
C ILE A 587 -2.10 0.65 -20.56
N GLU A 588 -1.49 0.37 -19.40
CA GLU A 588 -0.19 -0.30 -19.29
C GLU A 588 -0.22 -1.67 -19.95
N ARG A 589 -1.30 -2.44 -19.76
CA ARG A 589 -1.45 -3.76 -20.38
C ARG A 589 -1.61 -3.66 -21.91
N ILE A 590 -2.31 -2.63 -22.39
CA ILE A 590 -2.43 -2.36 -23.83
C ILE A 590 -1.07 -1.97 -24.41
N ALA A 591 -0.35 -1.04 -23.75
CA ALA A 591 0.99 -0.62 -24.15
C ALA A 591 1.96 -1.80 -24.16
N GLN A 592 1.97 -2.62 -23.11
CA GLN A 592 2.79 -3.82 -23.00
C GLN A 592 2.51 -4.79 -24.15
N TYR A 593 1.24 -5.12 -24.40
CA TYR A 593 0.86 -6.03 -25.50
C TYR A 593 1.30 -5.48 -26.87
N GLN A 594 1.15 -4.18 -27.11
CA GLN A 594 1.57 -3.57 -28.37
C GLN A 594 3.09 -3.64 -28.53
N VAL A 595 3.84 -3.38 -27.47
CA VAL A 595 5.30 -3.50 -27.46
C VAL A 595 5.76 -4.95 -27.67
N THR A 596 5.24 -5.90 -26.89
CA THR A 596 5.75 -7.29 -26.88
C THR A 596 5.19 -8.15 -28.00
N ASN A 597 3.89 -8.01 -28.31
CA ASN A 597 3.21 -8.92 -29.23
C ASN A 597 3.05 -8.32 -30.63
N ARG A 598 2.91 -6.99 -30.75
CA ARG A 598 2.86 -6.31 -32.05
C ARG A 598 4.21 -5.76 -32.51
N GLY A 599 5.22 -5.78 -31.65
CA GLY A 599 6.58 -5.37 -32.00
C GLY A 599 6.69 -3.90 -32.38
N VAL A 600 5.84 -3.02 -31.83
CA VAL A 600 5.93 -1.57 -32.07
C VAL A 600 6.73 -0.88 -30.97
N TYR A 601 7.16 0.35 -31.21
CA TYR A 601 7.96 1.13 -30.26
C TYR A 601 7.26 1.40 -28.93
N GLY A 602 5.97 1.77 -28.96
CA GLY A 602 5.19 2.13 -27.77
C GLY A 602 3.71 1.87 -28.01
N ILE A 603 2.86 2.50 -27.20
CA ILE A 603 1.42 2.46 -27.44
C ILE A 603 1.06 3.27 -28.69
N THR A 604 0.17 2.75 -29.54
CA THR A 604 -0.14 3.35 -30.83
C THR A 604 -1.16 4.48 -30.74
N TYR A 605 -1.85 4.65 -29.61
CA TYR A 605 -2.88 5.68 -29.45
C TYR A 605 -2.29 6.93 -28.80
N HIS A 606 -2.80 8.11 -29.16
CA HIS A 606 -2.41 9.38 -28.56
C HIS A 606 -3.15 9.63 -27.25
N TYR A 607 -4.41 9.20 -27.20
CA TYR A 607 -5.23 9.25 -26.00
C TYR A 607 -5.96 7.94 -25.77
N CYS A 608 -6.15 7.61 -24.51
CA CYS A 608 -7.04 6.55 -24.05
C CYS A 608 -8.14 7.13 -23.16
N VAL A 609 -9.39 6.70 -23.36
CA VAL A 609 -10.54 7.11 -22.53
C VAL A 609 -11.08 5.88 -21.82
N MET A 610 -11.07 5.89 -20.49
CA MET A 610 -11.55 4.81 -19.64
C MET A 610 -13.09 4.78 -19.57
N ALA A 611 -13.66 3.64 -19.19
CA ALA A 611 -15.12 3.46 -19.12
C ALA A 611 -15.82 4.42 -18.13
N ASP A 612 -15.10 4.87 -17.10
CA ASP A 612 -15.56 5.83 -16.09
C ASP A 612 -15.44 7.30 -16.55
N GLY A 613 -14.79 7.57 -17.68
CA GLY A 613 -14.62 8.90 -18.26
C GLY A 613 -13.25 9.54 -18.02
N HIS A 614 -12.31 8.89 -17.34
CA HIS A 614 -10.94 9.43 -17.22
C HIS A 614 -10.21 9.39 -18.57
N ILE A 615 -9.46 10.45 -18.86
CA ILE A 615 -8.78 10.67 -20.14
C ILE A 615 -7.28 10.69 -19.90
N PHE A 616 -6.54 9.87 -20.65
CA PHE A 616 -5.11 9.74 -20.52
C PHE A 616 -4.44 10.08 -21.83
N GLN A 617 -3.43 10.96 -21.81
CA GLN A 617 -2.53 11.17 -22.94
C GLN A 617 -1.42 10.13 -22.87
N THR A 618 -1.27 9.37 -23.96
CA THR A 618 -0.43 8.17 -24.02
C THR A 618 0.71 8.30 -25.04
N GLU A 619 0.58 9.20 -26.03
CA GLU A 619 1.65 9.61 -26.94
C GLU A 619 1.62 11.15 -27.17
N PRO A 620 2.77 11.79 -27.47
CA PRO A 620 2.80 13.17 -27.94
C PRO A 620 1.97 13.38 -29.21
N LEU A 621 1.31 14.54 -29.33
CA LEU A 621 0.52 14.89 -30.53
C LEU A 621 1.37 14.92 -31.82
N GLU A 622 2.67 15.17 -31.70
CA GLU A 622 3.60 15.19 -32.80
C GLU A 622 4.08 13.79 -33.22
N SER A 623 3.79 12.74 -32.44
CA SER A 623 4.13 11.36 -32.82
C SER A 623 3.24 10.88 -33.96
N VAL A 624 3.83 10.25 -34.97
CA VAL A 624 3.12 9.49 -36.01
C VAL A 624 3.03 8.03 -35.53
N SER A 625 2.16 7.79 -34.55
CA SER A 625 1.96 6.47 -33.95
C SER A 625 1.11 5.56 -34.86
N LEU A 626 1.40 4.26 -34.88
CA LEU A 626 0.89 3.32 -35.89
C LEU A 626 -0.57 2.86 -35.65
N HIS A 627 -1.53 3.78 -35.60
CA HIS A 627 -2.93 3.46 -35.27
C HIS A 627 -3.87 3.31 -36.47
N ALA A 628 -3.60 3.91 -37.62
CA ALA A 628 -4.54 3.92 -38.76
C ALA A 628 -3.85 3.90 -40.14
N ALA A 629 -2.81 3.08 -40.32
CA ALA A 629 -2.04 3.00 -41.57
C ALA A 629 -1.59 4.40 -42.05
N ASP A 630 -1.75 4.73 -43.34
CA ASP A 630 -1.34 6.02 -43.92
C ASP A 630 -2.06 7.22 -43.28
N PHE A 631 -3.27 7.01 -42.76
CA PHE A 631 -4.03 8.04 -42.05
C PHE A 631 -3.40 8.42 -40.71
N SER A 632 -2.44 7.65 -40.20
CA SER A 632 -1.68 8.00 -38.99
C SER A 632 -0.83 9.28 -39.19
N GLN A 633 -0.50 9.62 -40.44
CA GLN A 633 0.38 10.76 -40.76
C GLN A 633 -0.24 12.12 -40.41
N ASP A 634 -1.57 12.25 -40.49
CA ASP A 634 -2.30 13.50 -40.31
C ASP A 634 -3.40 13.41 -39.24
N SER A 635 -3.32 12.44 -38.32
CA SER A 635 -4.38 12.21 -37.34
C SER A 635 -3.92 11.94 -35.91
N VAL A 636 -4.84 12.21 -34.98
CA VAL A 636 -4.74 11.85 -33.56
C VAL A 636 -5.65 10.66 -33.29
N GLY A 637 -5.07 9.55 -32.86
CA GLY A 637 -5.79 8.34 -32.45
C GLY A 637 -6.29 8.42 -31.00
N VAL A 638 -7.60 8.33 -30.81
CA VAL A 638 -8.26 8.29 -29.49
C VAL A 638 -8.90 6.91 -29.30
N ALA A 639 -8.44 6.13 -28.33
CA ALA A 639 -8.95 4.80 -28.04
C ALA A 639 -9.85 4.77 -26.82
N LEU A 640 -11.09 4.31 -26.97
CA LEU A 640 -11.98 4.00 -25.86
C LEU A 640 -11.67 2.59 -25.36
N ILE A 641 -11.33 2.46 -24.07
CA ILE A 641 -11.07 1.15 -23.45
C ILE A 641 -12.38 0.37 -23.39
N GLY A 642 -12.44 -0.76 -24.09
CA GLY A 642 -13.61 -1.63 -24.15
C GLY A 642 -13.83 -2.28 -25.53
N ASN A 643 -14.90 -3.07 -25.61
CA ASN A 643 -15.38 -3.71 -26.84
C ASN A 643 -16.82 -3.26 -27.13
N PHE A 644 -16.96 -2.44 -28.18
CA PHE A 644 -18.23 -1.85 -28.61
C PHE A 644 -18.76 -2.50 -29.91
N THR A 645 -18.37 -3.75 -30.16
CA THR A 645 -18.87 -4.49 -31.32
C THR A 645 -20.36 -4.75 -31.23
N GLN A 646 -20.89 -4.99 -30.04
CA GLN A 646 -22.32 -5.31 -29.83
C GLN A 646 -23.03 -4.32 -28.89
N GLN A 647 -22.29 -3.46 -28.20
CA GLN A 647 -22.83 -2.53 -27.22
C GLN A 647 -22.29 -1.12 -27.47
N LEU A 648 -22.99 -0.12 -26.93
CA LEU A 648 -22.54 1.28 -26.95
C LEU A 648 -21.48 1.51 -25.84
N PRO A 649 -20.58 2.49 -26.00
CA PRO A 649 -19.76 2.95 -24.88
C PRO A 649 -20.64 3.56 -23.77
N PRO A 650 -20.26 3.44 -22.48
CA PRO A 650 -20.95 4.11 -21.39
C PRO A 650 -21.06 5.62 -21.60
N GLN A 651 -22.15 6.22 -21.14
CA GLN A 651 -22.39 7.67 -21.34
C GLN A 651 -21.26 8.55 -20.81
N LYS A 652 -20.64 8.19 -19.67
CA LYS A 652 -19.49 8.92 -19.11
C LYS A 652 -18.29 8.91 -20.07
N GLN A 653 -17.97 7.74 -20.62
CA GLN A 653 -16.90 7.58 -21.62
C GLN A 653 -17.20 8.34 -22.92
N MET A 654 -18.46 8.32 -23.38
CA MET A 654 -18.88 9.10 -24.56
C MET A 654 -18.77 10.62 -24.34
N ARG A 655 -19.22 11.11 -23.17
CA ARG A 655 -19.14 12.53 -22.80
C ARG A 655 -17.69 13.00 -22.69
N ALA A 656 -16.84 12.21 -22.03
CA ALA A 656 -15.40 12.49 -21.93
C ALA A 656 -14.73 12.51 -23.31
N THR A 657 -15.12 11.60 -24.20
CA THR A 657 -14.65 11.59 -25.59
C THR A 657 -15.06 12.86 -26.34
N ALA A 658 -16.32 13.31 -26.18
CA ALA A 658 -16.81 14.54 -26.78
C ALA A 658 -16.07 15.79 -26.27
N GLN A 659 -15.77 15.82 -24.96
CA GLN A 659 -14.95 16.85 -24.33
C GLN A 659 -13.52 16.87 -24.89
N LEU A 660 -12.89 15.71 -25.05
CA LEU A 660 -11.57 15.58 -25.67
C LEU A 660 -11.58 16.04 -27.14
N ILE A 661 -12.61 15.69 -27.90
CA ILE A 661 -12.78 16.14 -29.29
C ILE A 661 -12.86 17.67 -29.35
N ALA A 662 -13.64 18.30 -28.49
CA ALA A 662 -13.75 19.76 -28.42
C ALA A 662 -12.40 20.42 -28.10
N MET A 663 -11.67 19.87 -27.12
CA MET A 663 -10.34 20.34 -26.74
C MET A 663 -9.34 20.23 -27.91
N LEU A 664 -9.28 19.06 -28.56
CA LEU A 664 -8.39 18.82 -29.70
C LEU A 664 -8.78 19.68 -30.91
N SER A 665 -10.08 19.88 -31.14
CA SER A 665 -10.61 20.77 -32.18
C SER A 665 -10.08 22.19 -32.01
N ALA A 666 -10.18 22.75 -30.80
CA ALA A 666 -9.67 24.08 -30.49
C ALA A 666 -8.13 24.15 -30.59
N GLN A 667 -7.42 23.16 -30.04
CA GLN A 667 -5.95 23.15 -30.00
C GLN A 667 -5.30 22.98 -31.37
N LEU A 668 -5.94 22.23 -32.27
CA LEU A 668 -5.38 21.84 -33.57
C LEU A 668 -6.09 22.52 -34.75
N ASN A 669 -7.09 23.36 -34.47
CA ASN A 669 -7.92 24.02 -35.48
C ASN A 669 -8.60 23.01 -36.43
N ILE A 670 -9.22 21.96 -35.87
CA ILE A 670 -9.92 20.90 -36.60
C ILE A 670 -11.43 21.15 -36.49
N LEU A 671 -12.15 21.20 -37.61
CA LEU A 671 -13.61 21.36 -37.61
C LEU A 671 -14.30 20.09 -37.09
N ILE A 672 -15.26 20.22 -36.17
CA ILE A 672 -16.06 19.09 -35.66
C ILE A 672 -17.13 18.69 -36.70
N SER A 673 -16.74 17.87 -37.67
CA SER A 673 -17.55 17.34 -38.76
C SER A 673 -17.42 15.83 -38.91
N ASP A 674 -18.33 15.22 -39.66
CA ASP A 674 -18.29 13.79 -40.00
C ASP A 674 -17.09 13.38 -40.86
N GLU A 675 -16.38 14.35 -41.45
CA GLU A 675 -15.18 14.16 -42.27
C GLU A 675 -13.88 14.20 -41.45
N ASN A 676 -13.86 14.95 -40.34
CA ASN A 676 -12.66 15.20 -39.55
C ASN A 676 -12.63 14.43 -38.22
N VAL A 677 -13.78 13.94 -37.74
CA VAL A 677 -13.89 13.09 -36.56
C VAL A 677 -14.55 11.78 -36.97
N ILE A 678 -13.72 10.76 -37.20
CA ILE A 678 -14.11 9.52 -37.88
C ILE A 678 -13.72 8.30 -37.07
N GLY A 679 -14.43 7.19 -37.24
CA GLY A 679 -14.06 5.89 -36.69
C GLY A 679 -12.98 5.23 -37.55
N CYS A 680 -12.07 4.47 -36.93
CA CYS A 680 -10.98 3.80 -37.65
C CYS A 680 -11.44 2.94 -38.86
N ARG A 681 -12.59 2.29 -38.76
CA ARG A 681 -13.24 1.56 -39.85
C ARG A 681 -13.63 2.35 -41.08
N GLU A 682 -13.77 3.68 -40.95
CA GLU A 682 -14.14 4.55 -42.08
C GLU A 682 -12.93 4.79 -42.99
N VAL A 683 -11.72 4.45 -42.53
CA VAL A 683 -10.47 4.66 -43.28
C VAL A 683 -9.69 3.38 -43.56
N ILE A 684 -9.81 2.34 -42.72
CA ILE A 684 -9.14 1.05 -42.93
C ILE A 684 -10.08 -0.13 -42.62
N ARG A 685 -9.78 -1.31 -43.17
CA ARG A 685 -10.56 -2.53 -42.92
C ARG A 685 -10.36 -3.03 -41.48
N THR A 686 -11.24 -2.62 -40.56
CA THR A 686 -11.21 -3.02 -39.14
C THR A 686 -12.60 -2.95 -38.50
N SER A 687 -12.79 -3.67 -37.40
CA SER A 687 -13.99 -3.55 -36.55
C SER A 687 -13.91 -2.37 -35.59
N SER A 688 -12.81 -1.64 -35.46
CA SER A 688 -12.69 -0.47 -34.56
C SER A 688 -13.41 0.78 -35.13
N PRO A 689 -14.18 1.57 -34.35
CA PRO A 689 -14.36 1.54 -32.90
C PRO A 689 -15.55 0.68 -32.40
N GLY A 690 -15.99 -0.31 -33.18
CA GLY A 690 -17.04 -1.29 -32.83
C GLY A 690 -18.29 -1.13 -33.69
N ASN A 691 -18.98 -2.23 -34.06
CA ASN A 691 -20.07 -2.25 -35.07
C ASN A 691 -21.21 -1.27 -34.76
N THR A 692 -21.31 -0.83 -33.52
CA THR A 692 -22.27 0.19 -33.09
C THR A 692 -21.87 1.64 -33.42
N TRP A 693 -20.68 1.92 -33.96
CA TRP A 693 -20.15 3.27 -34.24
C TRP A 693 -21.15 4.25 -34.86
N LEU A 694 -21.86 3.84 -35.92
CA LEU A 694 -22.83 4.71 -36.60
C LEU A 694 -23.99 5.13 -35.67
N ASN A 695 -24.31 4.32 -34.66
CA ASN A 695 -25.36 4.59 -33.69
C ASN A 695 -24.97 5.70 -32.70
N TRP A 696 -23.67 6.00 -32.53
CA TRP A 696 -23.20 6.96 -31.53
C TRP A 696 -22.26 8.04 -32.03
N LYS A 697 -21.81 7.98 -33.29
CA LYS A 697 -21.04 9.06 -33.96
C LYS A 697 -21.78 10.40 -33.86
N HIS A 698 -23.04 10.45 -34.28
CA HIS A 698 -23.82 11.69 -34.25
C HIS A 698 -23.98 12.26 -32.82
N ILE A 699 -24.08 11.38 -31.80
CA ILE A 699 -24.21 11.77 -30.40
C ILE A 699 -22.96 12.50 -29.92
N ILE A 700 -21.78 11.92 -30.16
CA ILE A 700 -20.53 12.53 -29.69
C ILE A 700 -20.19 13.82 -30.46
N LEU A 701 -20.52 13.90 -31.76
CA LEU A 701 -20.31 15.14 -32.54
C LEU A 701 -21.23 16.26 -32.07
N HIS A 702 -22.50 15.96 -31.80
CA HIS A 702 -23.43 16.91 -31.24
C HIS A 702 -22.96 17.41 -29.87
N GLN A 703 -22.55 16.51 -28.97
CA GLN A 703 -22.02 16.88 -27.66
C GLN A 703 -20.73 17.71 -27.79
N ALA A 704 -19.79 17.32 -28.65
CA ALA A 704 -18.53 18.03 -28.84
C ALA A 704 -18.75 19.47 -29.34
N ARG A 705 -19.68 19.67 -30.29
CA ARG A 705 -20.06 21.01 -30.76
C ARG A 705 -20.63 21.88 -29.64
N ASN A 706 -21.39 21.30 -28.72
CA ASN A 706 -21.94 22.04 -27.58
C ASN A 706 -20.89 22.42 -26.53
N PHE A 707 -19.71 21.80 -26.53
CA PHE A 707 -18.59 22.22 -25.68
C PHE A 707 -17.73 23.32 -26.29
N VAL A 708 -17.91 23.61 -27.60
CA VAL A 708 -17.19 24.69 -28.31
C VAL A 708 -18.03 25.97 -28.43
N LYS A 709 -19.35 25.87 -28.22
CA LYS A 709 -20.25 27.01 -28.04
C LYS A 709 -20.11 27.58 -26.63
#